data_AF-A0A1C4I8U4-F1
#
_entry.id   AF-A0A1C4I8U4-F1
#
_cell.length_a   1.000
_cell.length_b   1.000
_cell.length_c   1.000
_cell.angle_alpha   90.00
_cell.angle_beta   90.00
_cell.angle_gamma   90.00
#
_symmetry.space_group_name_H-M   'P 1'
#
loop_
_entity.id
_entity.type
_entity.pdbx_description
1 polymer ?
#
loop_
_entity_poly.entity_id
_entity_poly.type
_entity_poly.pdbx_seq_one_letter_code
_entity_poly.pdbx_strand_id
1 'polypeptide(L)'
;MHRSPLSRFPQPRGRLRRVPVALAAVTAAVTASFAVPAAASARPAAAPPTASLSRLAKAAAPKPPPGQRQGVVPGQVLVTLTADTAVTGAAVPGSRLAARGADTSSSGLDARLRSAGAVSLRPLLPALAPASVNGLVGAARSRLGADTSDLARTYVLQTRDQDSAAVARSLRGAPGIASAEPDRYVNTMNSGAQPLPSAAGAVRAPAVGGGGGQPAASGVPANYALSTSAQAFLNAGGVDAVGAFSLLQGRYGQQPGAGETITNVSIGDLTDQSMADAGDAYVQSNGPTTVLSGGQRYLDLPSMPLIPTYVAEDAGGLDGAGSAENQDPSLDEVMLDFGVMAPLAHDRQRPAATGSGYTDLLGIAPGADYRLVVPEQPTTDRIAGALLAAAQQSPRPDVITASLGFGTDAQGFPGRYLEDDPIVRSVVAAIVQRDGIVVSISSNDGTRLYTPAPVGPDGGSTPTDTARSAAGATTIDDDAASTTPSEVPDTGAIAAGGTTLDDALAQGAGGPATTAETRISGFGTFSSGFGSRVDLSAPSDNIVAFSHTPGGAAQDVDASLNGGTSASAPEIAAAAAVVLQAGRLGGHDLSPARVRQVLERTGRAVPTPPQIDRTLQVGPQIDVTAAAEQALGGDARGSRGGPSVVRLSVAHRVTAGGLGGSFLETTDPDRIDLGDMASGGDGEGLVGPVTVRRGRHRPGRRPGRVLARRRPYGLPLRLARDPGDTRAAAGGGRPPRRVRRRPHDHRGLHGDDRRPDGRHRPPHPDRRTE
;
A
#
# COMPACT_ATOMS: atom_id res chain seq x y z
N MET A 1 56.15 -20.53 26.92
CA MET A 1 57.21 -21.56 26.92
C MET A 1 56.56 -22.92 26.65
N HIS A 2 57.14 -23.75 25.77
CA HIS A 2 56.84 -25.20 25.54
C HIS A 2 55.39 -25.60 25.17
N ARG A 3 55.14 -26.72 24.47
CA ARG A 3 55.82 -27.43 23.36
C ARG A 3 54.79 -28.44 22.79
N SER A 4 54.76 -28.68 21.47
CA SER A 4 53.87 -29.67 20.83
C SER A 4 54.24 -31.13 21.19
N PRO A 5 53.38 -32.13 20.87
CA PRO A 5 53.71 -32.95 19.69
C PRO A 5 52.53 -33.55 18.85
N LEU A 6 52.72 -33.48 17.53
CA LEU A 6 52.53 -34.50 16.48
C LEU A 6 51.58 -35.72 16.67
N SER A 7 50.70 -35.90 15.68
CA SER A 7 50.37 -37.21 15.09
C SER A 7 50.21 -37.07 13.55
N ARG A 8 49.69 -38.07 12.81
CA ARG A 8 50.13 -38.34 11.42
C ARG A 8 49.24 -39.25 10.54
N PHE A 9 49.24 -38.96 9.23
CA PHE A 9 48.98 -39.87 8.06
C PHE A 9 47.55 -40.44 7.86
N PRO A 10 47.16 -40.92 6.63
CA PRO A 10 47.85 -40.88 5.32
C PRO A 10 47.02 -40.34 4.11
N GLN A 11 47.69 -40.13 2.97
CA GLN A 11 47.06 -40.03 1.61
C GLN A 11 46.75 -41.42 1.02
N PRO A 12 45.99 -41.48 -0.10
CA PRO A 12 46.57 -42.11 -1.28
C PRO A 12 46.41 -41.35 -2.62
N ARG A 13 47.27 -41.77 -3.58
CA ARG A 13 47.52 -41.21 -4.92
C ARG A 13 46.37 -41.47 -5.92
N GLY A 14 46.19 -40.57 -6.88
CA GLY A 14 45.30 -40.76 -8.05
C GLY A 14 45.99 -41.37 -9.28
N ARG A 15 45.28 -41.40 -10.43
CA ARG A 15 45.83 -41.65 -11.77
C ARG A 15 45.09 -40.87 -12.86
N LEU A 16 45.86 -40.38 -13.84
CA LEU A 16 45.38 -39.68 -15.03
C LEU A 16 44.70 -40.63 -16.03
N ARG A 17 43.77 -40.10 -16.83
CA ARG A 17 43.60 -40.46 -18.25
C ARG A 17 43.18 -39.23 -19.07
N ARG A 18 43.58 -39.20 -20.34
CA ARG A 18 43.53 -38.06 -21.26
C ARG A 18 42.58 -38.35 -22.44
N VAL A 19 41.86 -37.32 -22.94
CA VAL A 19 41.70 -36.93 -24.39
C VAL A 19 40.93 -37.96 -25.28
N PRO A 20 40.05 -37.54 -26.24
CA PRO A 20 40.29 -36.47 -27.21
C PRO A 20 39.18 -35.44 -27.51
N VAL A 21 39.68 -34.39 -28.18
CA VAL A 21 38.99 -33.32 -28.91
C VAL A 21 38.29 -33.87 -30.16
N ALA A 22 37.16 -33.25 -30.53
CA ALA A 22 36.68 -33.23 -31.92
C ALA A 22 36.41 -31.78 -32.34
N LEU A 23 36.89 -31.43 -33.54
CA LEU A 23 36.83 -30.09 -34.14
C LEU A 23 35.95 -30.16 -35.39
N ALA A 24 35.03 -29.21 -35.58
CA ALA A 24 34.34 -28.99 -36.85
C ALA A 24 34.07 -27.48 -37.01
N ALA A 25 34.15 -26.97 -38.24
CA ALA A 25 34.26 -25.54 -38.53
C ALA A 25 33.51 -25.15 -39.81
N VAL A 26 33.50 -23.83 -40.10
CA VAL A 26 33.07 -23.20 -41.38
C VAL A 26 31.54 -23.18 -41.53
N THR A 27 30.85 -22.05 -41.74
CA THR A 27 31.03 -21.07 -42.84
C THR A 27 30.82 -19.61 -42.42
N ALA A 28 31.41 -18.70 -43.21
CA ALA A 28 31.26 -17.24 -43.08
C ALA A 28 30.29 -16.68 -44.13
N ALA A 29 29.78 -15.46 -43.88
CA ALA A 29 29.29 -14.55 -44.91
C ALA A 29 29.75 -13.12 -44.59
N VAL A 30 30.30 -12.44 -45.60
CA VAL A 30 30.87 -11.10 -45.51
C VAL A 30 30.03 -10.14 -46.36
N THR A 31 29.68 -8.97 -45.80
CA THR A 31 29.44 -7.75 -46.59
C THR A 31 30.07 -6.57 -45.86
N ALA A 32 30.97 -5.88 -46.54
CA ALA A 32 31.73 -4.73 -46.03
C ALA A 32 31.32 -3.43 -46.74
N SER A 33 32.08 -2.36 -46.49
CA SER A 33 32.06 -1.03 -47.14
C SER A 33 31.08 -0.01 -46.53
N PHE A 34 31.39 1.28 -46.36
CA PHE A 34 32.58 2.08 -46.72
C PHE A 34 33.00 3.03 -45.57
N ALA A 35 34.25 3.50 -45.60
CA ALA A 35 34.73 4.63 -44.81
C ALA A 35 35.13 5.79 -45.74
N VAL A 36 34.95 7.04 -45.29
CA VAL A 36 35.58 8.24 -45.86
C VAL A 36 36.03 9.16 -44.73
N PRO A 37 37.32 9.57 -44.67
CA PRO A 37 37.83 10.53 -43.68
C PRO A 37 37.92 11.95 -44.25
N ALA A 38 37.90 12.97 -43.38
CA ALA A 38 38.35 14.32 -43.70
C ALA A 38 39.01 14.98 -42.48
N ALA A 39 40.23 15.49 -42.67
CA ALA A 39 40.94 16.40 -41.75
C ALA A 39 40.64 17.86 -42.18
N ALA A 40 41.11 18.96 -41.56
CA ALA A 40 42.01 19.23 -40.44
C ALA A 40 41.74 20.68 -39.94
N SER A 41 42.29 21.07 -38.78
CA SER A 41 42.98 22.37 -38.52
C SER A 41 43.04 22.72 -37.02
N ALA A 42 43.87 23.69 -36.62
CA ALA A 42 44.41 23.80 -35.26
C ALA A 42 43.99 25.07 -34.47
N ARG A 43 44.17 24.94 -33.14
CA ARG A 43 44.19 25.91 -32.01
C ARG A 43 44.64 27.37 -32.32
N PRO A 44 44.31 28.40 -31.48
CA PRO A 44 44.42 28.31 -30.01
C PRO A 44 43.42 29.07 -29.08
N ALA A 45 43.37 28.54 -27.84
CA ALA A 45 43.23 29.20 -26.52
C ALA A 45 42.17 30.29 -26.23
N ALA A 46 41.18 29.90 -25.41
CA ALA A 46 40.73 30.68 -24.24
C ALA A 46 40.18 29.70 -23.18
N ALA A 47 40.50 29.88 -21.90
CA ALA A 47 39.95 29.08 -20.80
C ALA A 47 38.75 29.80 -20.17
N PRO A 48 37.64 29.09 -19.88
CA PRO A 48 37.11 29.08 -18.51
C PRO A 48 36.50 27.69 -18.13
N PRO A 49 35.67 27.60 -17.08
CA PRO A 49 35.90 26.72 -15.94
C PRO A 49 35.51 25.24 -16.14
N THR A 50 35.93 24.39 -15.20
CA THR A 50 35.66 22.95 -15.15
C THR A 50 34.17 22.61 -15.08
N ALA A 51 33.56 22.33 -16.24
CA ALA A 51 32.20 21.80 -16.33
C ALA A 51 32.21 20.26 -16.35
N SER A 52 32.04 19.63 -15.19
CA SER A 52 31.77 18.19 -15.09
C SER A 52 30.27 17.90 -15.28
N LEU A 53 29.75 18.21 -16.48
CA LEU A 53 28.36 17.96 -16.87
C LEU A 53 28.30 17.37 -18.30
N SER A 54 28.77 16.12 -18.46
CA SER A 54 28.53 15.30 -19.67
C SER A 54 28.87 13.82 -19.46
N ARG A 55 28.16 13.17 -18.53
CA ARG A 55 27.84 11.73 -18.61
C ARG A 55 26.43 11.49 -18.07
N LEU A 56 25.43 12.09 -18.74
CA LEU A 56 24.10 11.48 -18.74
C LEU A 56 24.24 10.14 -19.46
N ALA A 57 24.46 9.08 -18.67
CA ALA A 57 24.36 7.73 -19.19
C ALA A 57 22.96 7.58 -19.80
N LYS A 58 22.90 6.96 -20.97
CA LYS A 58 21.64 6.50 -21.54
C LYS A 58 21.15 5.38 -20.63
N ALA A 59 20.38 5.74 -19.60
CA ALA A 59 19.92 4.81 -18.58
C ALA A 59 19.30 3.60 -19.29
N ALA A 60 19.87 2.42 -19.05
CA ALA A 60 19.18 1.20 -19.41
C ALA A 60 17.84 1.21 -18.66
N ALA A 61 16.76 0.78 -19.30
CA ALA A 61 15.51 0.56 -18.58
C ALA A 61 15.84 -0.33 -17.37
N PRO A 62 15.47 0.07 -16.13
CA PRO A 62 15.81 -0.71 -14.96
C PRO A 62 15.33 -2.14 -15.18
N LYS A 63 16.23 -3.09 -14.94
CA LYS A 63 15.87 -4.51 -15.01
C LYS A 63 14.73 -4.69 -14.00
N PRO A 64 13.57 -5.25 -14.39
CA PRO A 64 12.48 -5.44 -13.45
C PRO A 64 12.99 -6.25 -12.25
N PRO A 65 12.63 -5.86 -11.02
CA PRO A 65 13.10 -6.54 -9.82
C PRO A 65 12.74 -8.03 -9.87
N PRO A 66 13.45 -8.88 -9.11
CA PRO A 66 13.07 -10.28 -8.97
C PRO A 66 11.60 -10.36 -8.57
N GLY A 67 10.79 -11.12 -9.31
CA GLY A 67 9.39 -11.32 -8.93
C GLY A 67 9.35 -11.95 -7.53
N GLN A 68 8.57 -11.35 -6.63
CA GLN A 68 8.39 -11.89 -5.29
C GLN A 68 7.92 -13.34 -5.34
N ARG A 69 8.28 -14.13 -4.33
CA ARG A 69 7.77 -15.48 -4.17
C ARG A 69 6.27 -15.41 -3.86
N GLN A 70 5.51 -16.37 -4.39
CA GLN A 70 4.05 -16.40 -4.31
C GLN A 70 3.57 -17.82 -4.07
N GLY A 71 2.33 -17.95 -3.58
CA GLY A 71 1.70 -19.24 -3.31
C GLY A 71 2.23 -19.89 -2.02
N VAL A 72 2.31 -21.22 -2.01
CA VAL A 72 2.65 -22.00 -0.81
C VAL A 72 4.15 -22.17 -0.63
N VAL A 73 4.60 -22.17 0.62
CA VAL A 73 5.99 -22.42 1.04
C VAL A 73 6.27 -23.92 0.97
N PRO A 74 7.23 -24.40 0.16
CA PRO A 74 7.47 -25.83 0.00
C PRO A 74 7.80 -26.56 1.30
N GLY A 75 7.04 -27.62 1.57
CA GLY A 75 7.18 -28.49 2.73
C GLY A 75 6.82 -27.91 4.10
N GLN A 76 6.22 -26.71 4.17
CA GLN A 76 5.78 -26.07 5.42
C GLN A 76 4.25 -25.96 5.52
N VAL A 77 3.70 -26.37 6.66
CA VAL A 77 2.25 -26.37 6.96
C VAL A 77 2.01 -25.77 8.34
N LEU A 78 1.06 -24.86 8.45
CA LEU A 78 0.60 -24.31 9.72
C LEU A 78 -0.46 -25.24 10.31
N VAL A 79 -0.23 -25.70 11.53
CA VAL A 79 -1.06 -26.72 12.20
C VAL A 79 -1.46 -26.23 13.58
N THR A 80 -2.77 -26.14 13.85
CA THR A 80 -3.28 -25.90 15.21
C THR A 80 -3.75 -27.21 15.83
N LEU A 81 -3.22 -27.57 16.99
CA LEU A 81 -3.60 -28.78 17.72
C LEU A 81 -4.83 -28.56 18.61
N THR A 82 -5.63 -29.60 18.81
CA THR A 82 -6.78 -29.58 19.74
C THR A 82 -6.34 -29.48 21.21
N ALA A 83 -7.28 -29.17 22.11
CA ALA A 83 -7.00 -28.95 23.53
C ALA A 83 -6.39 -30.16 24.28
N ASP A 84 -6.71 -31.37 23.83
CA ASP A 84 -6.26 -32.67 24.34
C ASP A 84 -4.97 -33.19 23.67
N THR A 85 -4.55 -32.56 22.57
CA THR A 85 -3.34 -32.94 21.83
C THR A 85 -2.15 -32.04 22.19
N ALA A 86 -1.00 -32.64 22.46
CA ALA A 86 0.25 -31.95 22.76
C ALA A 86 1.43 -32.59 22.02
N VAL A 87 2.45 -31.80 21.67
CA VAL A 87 3.69 -32.29 21.05
C VAL A 87 4.57 -32.96 22.11
N THR A 88 4.86 -34.24 21.93
CA THR A 88 5.66 -35.06 22.86
C THR A 88 7.04 -35.40 22.32
N GLY A 89 7.25 -35.26 21.00
CA GLY A 89 8.49 -35.60 20.32
C GLY A 89 9.74 -34.96 20.93
N ALA A 90 10.86 -35.65 20.80
CA ALA A 90 12.15 -35.21 21.33
C ALA A 90 12.56 -33.85 20.72
N ALA A 91 13.27 -33.02 21.49
CA ALA A 91 13.82 -31.76 20.97
C ALA A 91 14.80 -32.04 19.81
N VAL A 92 14.67 -31.29 18.72
CA VAL A 92 15.58 -31.39 17.57
C VAL A 92 16.94 -30.81 17.97
N PRO A 93 18.04 -31.60 17.95
CA PRO A 93 19.34 -31.12 18.40
C PRO A 93 19.80 -29.88 17.64
N GLY A 94 20.25 -28.86 18.37
CA GLY A 94 20.72 -27.59 17.78
C GLY A 94 19.63 -26.62 17.33
N SER A 95 18.33 -26.96 17.43
CA SER A 95 17.25 -26.01 17.12
C SER A 95 17.21 -24.86 18.14
N ARG A 96 17.38 -23.63 17.66
CA ARG A 96 17.16 -22.40 18.45
C ARG A 96 15.68 -22.07 18.64
N LEU A 97 14.79 -22.76 17.93
CA LEU A 97 13.38 -22.38 17.76
C LEU A 97 12.43 -23.35 18.49
N ALA A 98 12.93 -24.05 19.50
CA ALA A 98 12.20 -25.07 20.27
C ALA A 98 11.54 -26.17 19.41
N ALA A 99 12.07 -26.44 18.20
CA ALA A 99 11.53 -27.48 17.33
C ALA A 99 11.68 -28.87 17.95
N ARG A 100 10.65 -29.70 17.79
CA ARG A 100 10.55 -31.08 18.27
C ARG A 100 10.25 -32.04 17.14
N GLY A 101 10.57 -33.32 17.30
CA GLY A 101 10.05 -34.38 16.44
C GLY A 101 8.52 -34.33 16.36
N ALA A 102 7.95 -34.73 15.22
CA ALA A 102 6.52 -34.64 14.95
C ALA A 102 5.65 -35.72 15.66
N ASP A 103 6.05 -36.11 16.88
CA ASP A 103 5.30 -37.03 17.74
C ASP A 103 4.44 -36.24 18.74
N THR A 104 3.26 -36.77 19.05
CA THR A 104 2.22 -36.12 19.84
C THR A 104 1.71 -37.01 20.97
N SER A 105 0.68 -36.58 21.70
CA SER A 105 -0.04 -37.42 22.68
C SER A 105 -1.00 -38.43 22.03
N SER A 106 -1.13 -38.42 20.70
CA SER A 106 -2.07 -39.26 19.95
C SER A 106 -1.36 -40.12 18.91
N SER A 107 -1.22 -41.43 19.18
CA SER A 107 -0.56 -42.38 18.26
C SER A 107 -1.23 -42.49 16.89
N GLY A 108 -2.54 -42.20 16.81
CA GLY A 108 -3.28 -42.09 15.55
C GLY A 108 -2.91 -40.85 14.74
N LEU A 109 -2.65 -39.72 15.42
CA LEU A 109 -2.12 -38.51 14.76
C LEU A 109 -0.66 -38.71 14.36
N ASP A 110 0.17 -39.32 15.20
CA ASP A 110 1.57 -39.62 14.88
C ASP A 110 1.69 -40.48 13.61
N ALA A 111 0.76 -41.43 13.42
CA ALA A 111 0.70 -42.23 12.20
C ALA A 111 0.37 -41.38 10.96
N ARG A 112 -0.57 -40.42 11.08
CA ARG A 112 -0.90 -39.48 10.01
C ARG A 112 0.25 -38.53 9.70
N LEU A 113 0.85 -37.90 10.71
CA LEU A 113 2.01 -37.02 10.56
C LEU A 113 3.17 -37.74 9.87
N ARG A 114 3.51 -38.96 10.30
CA ARG A 114 4.53 -39.80 9.63
C ARG A 114 4.15 -40.14 8.19
N SER A 115 2.87 -40.42 7.89
CA SER A 115 2.42 -40.68 6.52
C SER A 115 2.47 -39.45 5.62
N ALA A 116 2.26 -38.26 6.19
CA ALA A 116 2.39 -36.97 5.52
C ALA A 116 3.84 -36.45 5.48
N GLY A 117 4.83 -37.30 5.78
CA GLY A 117 6.24 -36.96 5.70
C GLY A 117 6.74 -35.96 6.75
N ALA A 118 6.01 -35.77 7.85
CA ALA A 118 6.38 -34.84 8.93
C ALA A 118 7.78 -35.16 9.51
N VAL A 119 8.56 -34.10 9.72
CA VAL A 119 9.91 -34.14 10.29
C VAL A 119 9.92 -33.52 11.68
N SER A 120 9.38 -32.32 11.81
CA SER A 120 9.38 -31.57 13.08
C SER A 120 8.23 -30.59 13.20
N LEU A 121 7.80 -30.36 14.43
CA LEU A 121 6.86 -29.31 14.84
C LEU A 121 7.63 -28.22 15.62
N ARG A 122 7.54 -26.97 15.16
CA ARG A 122 8.07 -25.76 15.83
C ARG A 122 6.88 -24.93 16.35
N PRO A 123 6.83 -24.48 17.61
CA PRO A 123 5.81 -23.54 18.06
C PRO A 123 5.84 -22.27 17.20
N LEU A 124 4.68 -21.72 16.82
CA LEU A 124 4.61 -20.51 16.01
C LEU A 124 5.39 -19.32 16.61
N LEU A 125 5.35 -19.17 17.93
CA LEU A 125 5.91 -18.04 18.67
C LEU A 125 6.98 -18.51 19.68
N PRO A 126 8.15 -18.99 19.23
CA PRO A 126 9.06 -19.78 20.06
C PRO A 126 9.83 -18.96 21.11
N ALA A 127 10.04 -17.64 20.92
CA ALA A 127 10.64 -16.79 21.94
C ALA A 127 9.67 -16.31 23.03
N LEU A 128 8.35 -16.45 22.83
CA LEU A 128 7.37 -15.94 23.80
C LEU A 128 7.12 -16.93 24.93
N ALA A 129 7.21 -16.45 26.17
CA ALA A 129 6.82 -17.24 27.34
C ALA A 129 5.35 -17.71 27.23
N PRO A 130 4.99 -18.94 27.66
CA PRO A 130 3.63 -19.46 27.52
C PRO A 130 2.54 -18.56 28.11
N ALA A 131 2.82 -17.86 29.22
CA ALA A 131 1.91 -16.86 29.79
C ALA A 131 1.67 -15.67 28.86
N SER A 132 2.70 -15.19 28.14
CA SER A 132 2.56 -14.13 27.14
C SER A 132 1.72 -14.58 25.95
N VAL A 133 1.91 -15.82 25.45
CA VAL A 133 1.10 -16.38 24.35
C VAL A 133 -0.35 -16.58 24.78
N ASN A 134 -0.60 -17.14 25.97
CA ASN A 134 -1.95 -17.25 26.53
C ASN A 134 -2.64 -15.88 26.68
N GLY A 135 -1.88 -14.82 26.99
CA GLY A 135 -2.39 -13.44 27.00
C GLY A 135 -2.79 -12.93 25.60
N LEU A 136 -2.05 -13.28 24.55
CA LEU A 136 -2.42 -12.97 23.16
C LEU A 136 -3.70 -13.73 22.76
N VAL A 137 -3.76 -15.04 23.04
CA VAL A 137 -4.94 -15.87 22.75
C VAL A 137 -6.17 -15.37 23.51
N GLY A 138 -6.03 -14.96 24.77
CA GLY A 138 -7.11 -14.36 25.55
C GLY A 138 -7.63 -13.05 24.95
N ALA A 139 -6.73 -12.17 24.51
CA ALA A 139 -7.09 -10.92 23.84
C ALA A 139 -7.80 -11.17 22.50
N ALA A 140 -7.24 -12.02 21.64
CA ALA A 140 -7.86 -12.43 20.38
C ALA A 140 -9.26 -13.04 20.59
N ARG A 141 -9.41 -13.97 21.54
CA ARG A 141 -10.71 -14.58 21.88
C ARG A 141 -11.73 -13.56 22.38
N SER A 142 -11.31 -12.55 23.14
CA SER A 142 -12.21 -11.50 23.63
C SER A 142 -12.77 -10.62 22.51
N ARG A 143 -12.08 -10.56 21.36
CA ARG A 143 -12.46 -9.78 20.18
C ARG A 143 -13.20 -10.62 19.12
N LEU A 144 -12.69 -11.82 18.83
CA LEU A 144 -13.11 -12.65 17.69
C LEU A 144 -13.99 -13.86 18.06
N GLY A 145 -14.13 -14.15 19.36
CA GLY A 145 -14.87 -15.31 19.87
C GLY A 145 -14.00 -16.54 20.11
N ALA A 146 -14.63 -17.63 20.54
CA ALA A 146 -13.94 -18.85 20.97
C ALA A 146 -13.21 -19.58 19.82
N ASP A 147 -13.72 -19.44 18.59
CA ASP A 147 -13.27 -20.15 17.39
C ASP A 147 -12.03 -19.55 16.70
N THR A 148 -11.43 -18.50 17.30
CA THR A 148 -10.15 -17.93 16.82
C THR A 148 -8.99 -18.91 17.03
N SER A 149 -7.96 -18.84 16.17
CA SER A 149 -6.77 -19.70 16.25
C SER A 149 -6.10 -19.64 17.63
N ASP A 150 -5.85 -20.81 18.21
CA ASP A 150 -5.13 -20.92 19.48
C ASP A 150 -3.61 -20.85 19.21
N LEU A 151 -3.07 -19.63 19.21
CA LEU A 151 -1.65 -19.35 18.97
C LEU A 151 -0.70 -20.12 19.91
N ALA A 152 -1.17 -20.56 21.10
CA ALA A 152 -0.38 -21.38 22.02
C ALA A 152 -0.28 -22.85 21.59
N ARG A 153 -1.11 -23.27 20.62
CA ARG A 153 -1.20 -24.61 20.05
C ARG A 153 -1.00 -24.63 18.53
N THR A 154 -0.61 -23.50 17.94
CA THR A 154 -0.23 -23.39 16.53
C THR A 154 1.26 -23.69 16.37
N TYR A 155 1.57 -24.55 15.39
CA TYR A 155 2.91 -25.01 15.07
C TYR A 155 3.18 -24.88 13.58
N VAL A 156 4.43 -24.56 13.24
CA VAL A 156 4.96 -24.77 11.89
C VAL A 156 5.42 -26.22 11.80
N LEU A 157 4.76 -27.00 10.95
CA LEU A 157 5.11 -28.36 10.61
C LEU A 157 6.05 -28.36 9.40
N GLN A 158 7.29 -28.79 9.60
CA GLN A 158 8.21 -29.09 8.51
C GLN A 158 8.01 -30.53 8.05
N THR A 159 7.90 -30.73 6.74
CA THR A 159 7.73 -32.03 6.09
C THR A 159 8.83 -32.28 5.05
N ARG A 160 8.96 -33.55 4.62
CA ARG A 160 9.83 -33.96 3.51
C ARG A 160 9.16 -33.80 2.15
N ASP A 161 7.85 -34.00 2.10
CA ASP A 161 7.06 -33.66 0.92
C ASP A 161 7.19 -32.15 0.66
N GLN A 162 7.12 -31.73 -0.59
CA GLN A 162 7.19 -30.32 -0.97
C GLN A 162 5.81 -29.76 -1.32
N ASP A 163 4.80 -30.62 -1.56
CA ASP A 163 3.40 -30.21 -1.75
C ASP A 163 2.70 -29.96 -0.40
N SER A 164 2.97 -28.80 0.18
CA SER A 164 2.35 -28.34 1.43
C SER A 164 0.82 -28.34 1.38
N ALA A 165 0.22 -28.11 0.21
CA ALA A 165 -1.23 -28.11 0.04
C ALA A 165 -1.82 -29.53 0.07
N ALA A 166 -1.12 -30.53 -0.46
CA ALA A 166 -1.48 -31.94 -0.28
C ALA A 166 -1.31 -32.40 1.18
N VAL A 167 -0.19 -32.03 1.83
CA VAL A 167 0.05 -32.33 3.25
C VAL A 167 -1.06 -31.73 4.12
N ALA A 168 -1.34 -30.42 4.00
CA ALA A 168 -2.38 -29.74 4.76
C ALA A 168 -3.75 -30.41 4.61
N ARG A 169 -4.16 -30.73 3.37
CA ARG A 169 -5.41 -31.46 3.09
C ARG A 169 -5.44 -32.86 3.70
N SER A 170 -4.31 -33.57 3.80
CA SER A 170 -4.24 -34.90 4.42
C SER A 170 -4.38 -34.87 5.96
N LEU A 171 -4.01 -33.75 6.59
CA LEU A 171 -4.08 -33.52 8.03
C LEU A 171 -5.41 -32.89 8.47
N ARG A 172 -6.08 -32.15 7.58
CA ARG A 172 -7.39 -31.51 7.84
C ARG A 172 -8.43 -32.56 8.27
N GLY A 173 -9.12 -32.30 9.38
CA GLY A 173 -10.10 -33.23 9.97
C GLY A 173 -9.51 -34.49 10.62
N ALA A 174 -8.19 -34.58 10.80
CA ALA A 174 -7.59 -35.63 11.63
C ALA A 174 -7.92 -35.42 13.12
N PRO A 175 -8.27 -36.48 13.88
CA PRO A 175 -8.38 -36.37 15.33
C PRO A 175 -7.09 -35.84 15.94
N GLY A 176 -7.19 -34.74 16.70
CA GLY A 176 -6.06 -34.02 17.29
C GLY A 176 -5.64 -32.74 16.55
N ILE A 177 -6.17 -32.51 15.34
CA ILE A 177 -5.93 -31.31 14.52
C ILE A 177 -7.19 -30.44 14.53
N ALA A 178 -7.05 -29.19 14.98
CA ALA A 178 -8.11 -28.18 14.91
C ALA A 178 -8.11 -27.48 13.54
N SER A 179 -6.93 -27.10 13.03
CA SER A 179 -6.75 -26.58 11.67
C SER A 179 -5.42 -27.04 11.06
N ALA A 180 -5.38 -27.14 9.74
CA ALA A 180 -4.18 -27.43 8.95
C ALA A 180 -4.28 -26.74 7.58
N GLU A 181 -3.34 -25.83 7.32
CA GLU A 181 -3.27 -24.98 6.12
C GLU A 181 -1.80 -24.88 5.67
N PRO A 182 -1.52 -24.81 4.35
CA PRO A 182 -0.14 -24.62 3.89
C PRO A 182 0.38 -23.26 4.37
N ASP A 183 1.64 -23.19 4.80
CA ASP A 183 2.29 -21.88 4.96
C ASP A 183 2.43 -21.23 3.58
N ARG A 184 2.34 -19.91 3.53
CA ARG A 184 2.18 -19.12 2.29
C ARG A 184 3.09 -17.92 2.29
N TYR A 185 3.60 -17.58 1.11
CA TYR A 185 4.27 -16.32 0.88
C TYR A 185 3.26 -15.16 0.94
N VAL A 186 3.61 -14.14 1.70
CA VAL A 186 2.95 -12.85 1.77
C VAL A 186 3.64 -11.92 0.77
N ASN A 187 2.87 -11.02 0.15
CA ASN A 187 3.33 -10.11 -0.89
C ASN A 187 3.02 -8.66 -0.51
N THR A 188 3.72 -7.75 -1.18
CA THR A 188 3.46 -6.31 -1.13
C THR A 188 2.20 -5.96 -1.93
N MET A 189 1.43 -4.99 -1.46
CA MET A 189 0.24 -4.51 -2.18
C MET A 189 0.53 -3.30 -3.09
N ASN A 190 1.79 -3.03 -3.40
CA ASN A 190 2.18 -2.08 -4.43
C ASN A 190 1.84 -2.58 -5.85
N SER A 191 1.42 -1.66 -6.70
CA SER A 191 1.02 -1.92 -8.10
C SER A 191 2.17 -1.80 -9.11
N GLY A 192 3.38 -1.52 -8.61
CA GLY A 192 4.64 -1.47 -9.36
C GLY A 192 5.05 -0.04 -9.73
N ALA A 193 6.30 0.33 -9.40
CA ALA A 193 6.84 1.64 -9.70
C ALA A 193 6.99 1.90 -11.21
N GLN A 194 6.51 3.06 -11.66
CA GLN A 194 6.69 3.59 -13.01
C GLN A 194 7.63 4.80 -12.95
N PRO A 195 8.73 4.86 -13.73
CA PRO A 195 9.61 6.03 -13.74
C PRO A 195 8.86 7.31 -14.11
N LEU A 196 9.21 8.43 -13.47
CA LEU A 196 8.70 9.74 -13.88
C LEU A 196 9.04 10.02 -15.35
N PRO A 197 8.16 10.71 -16.12
CA PRO A 197 8.44 11.06 -17.50
C PRO A 197 9.71 11.90 -17.63
N SER A 198 10.49 11.69 -18.69
CA SER A 198 11.78 12.39 -18.89
C SER A 198 11.66 13.92 -18.89
N ALA A 199 10.51 14.46 -19.31
CA ALA A 199 10.20 15.90 -19.24
C ALA A 199 10.09 16.42 -17.78
N ALA A 200 9.77 15.57 -16.80
CA ALA A 200 9.74 15.94 -15.39
C ALA A 200 11.15 16.11 -14.80
N GLY A 201 12.14 15.35 -15.28
CA GLY A 201 13.54 15.44 -14.85
C GLY A 201 14.33 16.62 -15.43
N ALA A 202 13.76 17.34 -16.42
CA ALA A 202 14.37 18.52 -17.01
C ALA A 202 14.09 19.82 -16.22
N VAL A 203 13.18 19.78 -15.24
CA VAL A 203 12.76 20.94 -14.45
C VAL A 203 13.89 21.33 -13.49
N ARG A 204 14.56 22.45 -13.78
CA ARG A 204 15.34 23.16 -12.76
C ARG A 204 14.37 23.58 -11.65
N ALA A 205 14.58 23.09 -10.43
CA ALA A 205 13.91 23.65 -9.27
C ALA A 205 14.08 25.20 -9.31
N PRO A 206 12.98 25.98 -9.28
CA PRO A 206 13.10 27.43 -9.26
C PRO A 206 13.92 27.78 -8.02
N ALA A 207 15.01 28.52 -8.21
CA ALA A 207 15.84 28.94 -7.10
C ALA A 207 14.95 29.68 -6.10
N VAL A 208 15.10 29.40 -4.80
CA VAL A 208 14.30 30.00 -3.70
C VAL A 208 14.64 31.50 -3.49
N GLY A 209 15.15 32.17 -4.53
CA GLY A 209 15.55 33.56 -4.57
C GLY A 209 14.40 34.51 -4.89
N GLY A 210 13.68 34.94 -3.85
CA GLY A 210 13.11 36.30 -3.77
C GLY A 210 12.00 36.73 -4.75
N GLY A 211 11.52 35.84 -5.63
CA GLY A 211 10.56 36.18 -6.68
C GLY A 211 9.08 36.12 -6.27
N GLY A 212 8.56 37.13 -5.56
CA GLY A 212 7.15 37.56 -5.61
C GLY A 212 6.02 36.59 -5.20
N GLY A 213 6.30 35.35 -4.79
CA GLY A 213 5.29 34.40 -4.32
C GLY A 213 4.51 34.95 -3.13
N GLN A 214 3.20 34.66 -3.07
CA GLN A 214 2.41 34.94 -1.87
C GLN A 214 3.10 34.27 -0.66
N PRO A 215 3.25 34.97 0.48
CA PRO A 215 3.83 34.36 1.66
C PRO A 215 3.02 33.11 2.02
N ALA A 216 3.72 31.99 2.23
CA ALA A 216 3.10 30.77 2.70
C ALA A 216 2.24 31.08 3.94
N ALA A 217 1.03 30.52 4.00
CA ALA A 217 0.21 30.64 5.19
C ALA A 217 1.01 30.13 6.39
N SER A 218 1.05 30.90 7.47
CA SER A 218 1.93 30.66 8.62
C SER A 218 1.76 29.23 9.15
N GLY A 219 2.82 28.42 9.06
CA GLY A 219 2.83 27.01 9.50
C GLY A 219 2.76 25.97 8.37
N VAL A 220 2.57 26.37 7.11
CA VAL A 220 2.62 25.45 5.95
C VAL A 220 4.06 25.28 5.45
N PRO A 221 4.58 24.04 5.31
CA PRO A 221 5.92 23.77 4.78
C PRO A 221 6.15 24.25 3.34
N ALA A 222 7.42 24.51 3.01
CA ALA A 222 7.88 25.08 1.74
C ALA A 222 8.38 24.04 0.71
N ASN A 223 8.18 22.74 0.96
CA ASN A 223 8.69 21.65 0.12
C ASN A 223 8.30 21.80 -1.37
N TYR A 224 9.16 21.35 -2.27
CA TYR A 224 8.91 21.31 -3.71
C TYR A 224 7.60 20.61 -4.05
N ALA A 225 7.35 19.44 -3.46
CA ALA A 225 6.16 18.64 -3.75
C ALA A 225 4.85 19.36 -3.38
N LEU A 226 4.88 20.16 -2.30
CA LEU A 226 3.76 21.04 -1.94
C LEU A 226 3.67 22.28 -2.83
N SER A 227 4.78 22.89 -3.25
CA SER A 227 4.75 24.14 -4.02
C SER A 227 4.42 23.94 -5.51
N THR A 228 4.70 22.76 -6.05
CA THR A 228 4.44 22.36 -7.45
C THR A 228 3.21 21.47 -7.63
N SER A 229 2.51 21.16 -6.54
CA SER A 229 1.38 20.22 -6.46
C SER A 229 1.71 18.76 -6.81
N ALA A 230 2.99 18.37 -6.86
CA ALA A 230 3.41 17.01 -7.22
C ALA A 230 2.92 15.92 -6.25
N GLN A 231 2.64 16.27 -4.98
CA GLN A 231 1.91 15.42 -4.04
C GLN A 231 0.47 15.93 -3.89
N ALA A 232 -0.32 15.79 -4.95
CA ALA A 232 -1.70 16.27 -4.98
C ALA A 232 -2.60 15.63 -3.91
N PHE A 233 -2.28 14.41 -3.46
CA PHE A 233 -2.97 13.73 -2.36
C PHE A 233 -2.98 14.55 -1.06
N LEU A 234 -2.01 15.43 -0.81
CA LEU A 234 -1.99 16.27 0.41
C LEU A 234 -3.02 17.43 0.38
N ASN A 235 -3.64 17.70 -0.77
CA ASN A 235 -4.60 18.80 -0.97
C ASN A 235 -5.98 18.50 -0.35
N ALA A 236 -6.83 19.53 -0.38
CA ALA A 236 -8.18 19.49 0.21
C ALA A 236 -9.18 18.55 -0.49
N GLY A 237 -8.90 18.03 -1.69
CA GLY A 237 -9.68 16.93 -2.29
C GLY A 237 -9.06 15.55 -2.05
N GLY A 238 -7.75 15.46 -1.79
CA GLY A 238 -7.05 14.28 -1.31
C GLY A 238 -7.30 14.00 0.18
N VAL A 239 -6.29 14.00 1.04
CA VAL A 239 -6.43 13.74 2.49
C VAL A 239 -6.50 14.99 3.37
N ASP A 240 -6.35 16.19 2.79
CA ASP A 240 -6.28 17.48 3.49
C ASP A 240 -5.33 17.49 4.70
N ALA A 241 -4.06 17.11 4.49
CA ALA A 241 -3.05 17.13 5.55
C ALA A 241 -2.53 18.56 5.86
N VAL A 242 -2.58 19.47 4.89
CA VAL A 242 -1.99 20.82 5.01
C VAL A 242 -2.65 21.69 6.09
N GLY A 243 -3.95 21.50 6.35
CA GLY A 243 -4.63 22.16 7.47
C GLY A 243 -4.14 21.68 8.84
N ALA A 244 -3.85 20.38 9.01
CA ALA A 244 -3.28 19.83 10.24
C ALA A 244 -1.89 20.40 10.56
N PHE A 245 -1.02 20.64 9.56
CA PHE A 245 0.21 21.40 9.76
C PHE A 245 -0.07 22.81 10.31
N SER A 246 -0.98 23.54 9.65
CA SER A 246 -1.34 24.91 10.05
C SER A 246 -1.90 24.97 11.48
N LEU A 247 -2.72 23.98 11.85
CA LEU A 247 -3.34 23.84 13.17
C LEU A 247 -2.31 23.49 14.26
N LEU A 248 -1.52 22.43 14.06
CA LEU A 248 -0.62 21.87 15.08
C LEU A 248 0.65 22.72 15.21
N GLN A 249 1.26 23.14 14.10
CA GLN A 249 2.45 23.99 14.13
C GLN A 249 2.10 25.41 14.61
N GLY A 250 0.93 25.94 14.21
CA GLY A 250 0.49 27.28 14.60
C GLY A 250 0.04 27.40 16.06
N ARG A 251 -0.60 26.36 16.62
CA ARG A 251 -1.15 26.38 17.99
C ARG A 251 -0.24 25.74 19.05
N TYR A 252 0.54 24.72 18.67
CA TYR A 252 1.33 23.91 19.59
C TYR A 252 2.83 23.86 19.25
N GLY A 253 3.25 24.43 18.12
CA GLY A 253 4.66 24.42 17.67
C GLY A 253 5.14 23.06 17.17
N GLN A 254 4.25 22.07 17.04
CA GLN A 254 4.56 20.68 16.69
C GLN A 254 4.18 20.37 15.24
N GLN A 255 4.95 19.50 14.60
CA GLN A 255 4.54 18.90 13.33
C GLN A 255 3.48 17.81 13.57
N PRO A 256 2.66 17.48 12.56
CA PRO A 256 1.73 16.35 12.63
C PRO A 256 2.48 15.04 12.93
N GLY A 257 1.93 14.21 13.82
CA GLY A 257 2.52 12.98 14.33
C GLY A 257 3.49 13.15 15.51
N ALA A 258 3.84 14.39 15.91
CA ALA A 258 4.92 14.59 16.88
C ALA A 258 4.64 14.04 18.29
N GLY A 259 5.48 13.10 18.72
CA GLY A 259 5.37 12.40 20.00
C GLY A 259 4.73 11.01 19.91
N GLU A 260 4.34 10.57 18.70
CA GLU A 260 3.86 9.23 18.43
C GLU A 260 4.90 8.44 17.61
N THR A 261 4.90 7.11 17.72
CA THR A 261 5.76 6.19 16.97
C THR A 261 4.95 5.36 15.98
N ILE A 262 5.38 5.34 14.71
CA ILE A 262 4.83 4.49 13.65
C ILE A 262 5.85 3.40 13.29
N THR A 263 5.48 2.13 13.43
CA THR A 263 6.29 1.00 12.92
C THR A 263 5.66 0.43 11.66
N ASN A 264 6.40 0.46 10.55
CA ASN A 264 6.03 -0.23 9.33
C ASN A 264 6.49 -1.68 9.39
N VAL A 265 5.58 -2.63 9.13
CA VAL A 265 5.90 -4.05 8.94
C VAL A 265 5.70 -4.38 7.46
N SER A 266 6.81 -4.50 6.74
CA SER A 266 6.84 -4.54 5.26
C SER A 266 7.84 -5.59 4.75
N ILE A 267 7.98 -5.69 3.43
CA ILE A 267 8.89 -6.63 2.76
C ILE A 267 9.93 -5.81 1.97
N GLY A 268 11.20 -6.06 2.24
CA GLY A 268 12.30 -5.32 1.61
C GLY A 268 13.67 -5.86 1.99
N ASP A 269 14.65 -5.62 1.13
CA ASP A 269 16.04 -5.98 1.40
C ASP A 269 16.69 -4.98 2.38
N LEU A 270 17.45 -5.49 3.35
CA LEU A 270 18.25 -4.69 4.28
C LEU A 270 19.72 -5.09 4.15
N THR A 271 20.46 -4.36 3.32
CA THR A 271 21.86 -4.64 2.97
C THR A 271 22.72 -3.39 3.17
N ASP A 272 24.03 -3.53 3.41
CA ASP A 272 24.94 -2.38 3.52
C ASP A 272 26.25 -2.58 2.73
N GLN A 273 27.00 -1.49 2.58
CA GLN A 273 28.23 -1.45 1.79
C GLN A 273 29.26 -2.50 2.21
N SER A 274 29.35 -2.87 3.50
CA SER A 274 30.34 -3.86 3.95
C SER A 274 30.08 -5.25 3.40
N MET A 275 28.83 -5.56 3.03
CA MET A 275 28.46 -6.83 2.38
C MET A 275 28.96 -6.86 0.92
N ALA A 276 28.77 -5.75 0.19
CA ALA A 276 29.33 -5.60 -1.16
C ALA A 276 30.87 -5.62 -1.15
N ASP A 277 31.51 -4.94 -0.19
CA ASP A 277 32.96 -4.92 -0.02
C ASP A 277 33.53 -6.29 0.38
N ALA A 278 32.76 -7.10 1.11
CA ALA A 278 33.09 -8.49 1.46
C ALA A 278 32.97 -9.47 0.29
N GLY A 279 32.45 -9.03 -0.86
CA GLY A 279 32.32 -9.85 -2.06
C GLY A 279 30.92 -10.40 -2.32
N ASP A 280 29.88 -9.89 -1.65
CA ASP A 280 28.52 -10.34 -1.93
C ASP A 280 28.07 -9.89 -3.33
N ALA A 281 27.84 -10.85 -4.22
CA ALA A 281 27.49 -10.61 -5.62
C ALA A 281 26.07 -10.06 -5.79
N TYR A 282 25.15 -10.30 -4.85
CA TYR A 282 23.80 -9.75 -4.87
C TYR A 282 23.84 -8.26 -4.49
N VAL A 283 24.52 -7.91 -3.39
CA VAL A 283 24.66 -6.50 -2.97
C VAL A 283 25.52 -5.71 -3.95
N GLN A 284 26.58 -6.29 -4.52
CA GLN A 284 27.36 -5.67 -5.60
C GLN A 284 26.55 -5.39 -6.88
N SER A 285 25.51 -6.19 -7.16
CA SER A 285 24.68 -6.00 -8.36
C SER A 285 23.51 -5.06 -8.16
N ASN A 286 22.98 -4.96 -6.93
CA ASN A 286 21.76 -4.19 -6.64
C ASN A 286 22.03 -2.90 -5.84
N GLY A 287 23.20 -2.76 -5.24
CA GLY A 287 23.52 -1.68 -4.30
C GLY A 287 23.11 -2.02 -2.86
N PRO A 288 23.76 -1.42 -1.83
CA PRO A 288 23.31 -1.51 -0.45
C PRO A 288 22.05 -0.67 -0.23
N THR A 289 21.01 -1.22 0.40
CA THR A 289 19.75 -0.52 0.67
C THR A 289 19.71 0.27 1.98
N THR A 290 20.67 0.04 2.88
CA THR A 290 20.74 0.64 4.23
C THR A 290 22.16 1.06 4.58
N VAL A 291 22.28 1.96 5.56
CA VAL A 291 23.56 2.26 6.23
C VAL A 291 23.61 1.57 7.58
N LEU A 292 24.68 0.81 7.85
CA LEU A 292 24.94 0.21 9.15
C LEU A 292 25.83 1.14 9.99
N SER A 293 25.30 1.66 11.10
CA SER A 293 26.01 2.59 11.98
C SER A 293 25.78 2.26 13.46
N GLY A 294 26.86 2.11 14.23
CA GLY A 294 26.78 1.83 15.66
C GLY A 294 26.13 0.48 16.04
N GLY A 295 26.03 -0.47 15.11
CA GLY A 295 25.32 -1.74 15.29
C GLY A 295 23.82 -1.68 15.00
N GLN A 296 23.35 -0.60 14.34
CA GLN A 296 21.97 -0.42 13.91
C GLN A 296 21.95 -0.03 12.43
N ARG A 297 21.10 -0.67 11.63
CA ARG A 297 20.79 -0.30 10.25
C ARG A 297 19.78 0.83 10.21
N TYR A 298 19.90 1.67 9.19
CA TYR A 298 18.96 2.74 8.94
C TYR A 298 18.67 2.88 7.44
N LEU A 299 17.43 3.24 7.10
CA LEU A 299 17.13 3.92 5.84
C LEU A 299 17.63 5.35 5.96
N ASP A 300 18.49 5.76 5.02
CA ASP A 300 19.15 7.07 5.02
C ASP A 300 18.75 7.89 3.80
N LEU A 301 17.44 8.04 3.61
CA LEU A 301 16.87 8.57 2.37
C LEU A 301 16.76 10.11 2.36
N PRO A 302 16.82 10.75 1.19
CA PRO A 302 16.58 12.19 1.04
C PRO A 302 15.22 12.62 1.58
N SER A 303 15.12 13.83 2.10
CA SER A 303 13.96 14.43 2.78
C SER A 303 13.45 13.73 4.05
N MET A 304 13.82 12.47 4.31
CA MET A 304 13.32 11.68 5.42
C MET A 304 14.13 11.86 6.72
N PRO A 305 13.54 11.56 7.90
CA PRO A 305 14.32 11.26 9.10
C PRO A 305 15.23 10.04 8.85
N LEU A 306 16.18 9.80 9.76
CA LEU A 306 16.97 8.57 9.73
C LEU A 306 16.13 7.45 10.38
N ILE A 307 15.67 6.47 9.60
CA ILE A 307 14.68 5.48 10.07
C ILE A 307 15.41 4.18 10.46
N PRO A 308 15.45 3.78 11.74
CA PRO A 308 16.02 2.50 12.14
C PRO A 308 15.24 1.32 11.57
N THR A 309 15.98 0.32 11.06
CA THR A 309 15.41 -0.90 10.48
C THR A 309 15.77 -2.12 11.30
N TYR A 310 14.89 -3.12 11.29
CA TYR A 310 15.06 -4.35 12.05
C TYR A 310 14.70 -5.55 11.17
N VAL A 311 15.50 -6.61 11.24
CA VAL A 311 15.10 -7.93 10.77
C VAL A 311 14.38 -8.64 11.91
N ALA A 312 13.13 -9.05 11.67
CA ALA A 312 12.41 -9.95 12.56
C ALA A 312 12.97 -11.37 12.37
N GLU A 313 13.75 -11.79 13.37
CA GLU A 313 14.41 -13.07 13.39
C GLU A 313 13.40 -14.22 13.43
N ASP A 314 13.86 -15.38 12.96
CA ASP A 314 13.18 -16.67 13.01
C ASP A 314 12.61 -17.05 14.41
N ALA A 315 13.16 -16.50 15.49
CA ALA A 315 12.72 -16.73 16.87
C ALA A 315 11.58 -15.80 17.33
N GLY A 316 11.33 -14.70 16.64
CA GLY A 316 10.49 -13.57 17.10
C GLY A 316 11.28 -12.46 17.81
N GLY A 317 12.61 -12.45 17.68
CA GLY A 317 13.47 -11.33 18.08
C GLY A 317 13.55 -10.26 16.98
N LEU A 318 14.13 -9.10 17.31
CA LEU A 318 14.49 -8.07 16.32
C LEU A 318 16.00 -7.86 16.35
N ASP A 319 16.67 -8.05 15.22
CA ASP A 319 18.07 -7.69 15.04
C ASP A 319 18.16 -6.36 14.27
N GLY A 320 18.76 -5.34 14.90
CA GLY A 320 19.02 -4.04 14.29
C GLY A 320 20.23 -4.03 13.35
N ALA A 321 21.13 -5.01 13.44
CA ALA A 321 22.26 -5.18 12.51
C ALA A 321 21.97 -6.22 11.41
N GLY A 322 20.97 -7.08 11.63
CA GLY A 322 20.58 -8.17 10.75
C GLY A 322 20.30 -7.73 9.32
N SER A 323 20.58 -8.61 8.36
CA SER A 323 20.40 -8.35 6.93
C SER A 323 19.32 -9.24 6.32
N ALA A 324 18.62 -8.70 5.33
CA ALA A 324 17.64 -9.43 4.51
C ALA A 324 17.93 -9.19 3.03
N GLU A 325 17.79 -10.23 2.21
CA GLU A 325 18.12 -10.18 0.78
C GLU A 325 17.15 -11.01 -0.05
N ASN A 326 17.11 -10.76 -1.36
CA ASN A 326 16.32 -11.52 -2.34
C ASN A 326 14.80 -11.44 -2.08
N GLN A 327 14.33 -10.34 -1.47
CA GLN A 327 12.92 -10.03 -1.24
C GLN A 327 12.47 -8.88 -2.14
N ASP A 328 13.09 -7.71 -2.00
CA ASP A 328 12.89 -6.53 -2.86
C ASP A 328 14.12 -5.59 -2.76
N PRO A 329 15.02 -5.59 -3.76
CA PRO A 329 16.19 -4.71 -3.79
C PRO A 329 15.87 -3.27 -4.24
N SER A 330 14.68 -3.04 -4.79
CA SER A 330 14.13 -1.73 -5.15
C SER A 330 13.47 -1.03 -3.97
N LEU A 331 13.08 -1.76 -2.92
CA LEU A 331 12.32 -1.25 -1.78
C LEU A 331 11.05 -0.48 -2.18
N ASP A 332 10.40 -0.86 -3.29
CA ASP A 332 9.28 -0.11 -3.88
C ASP A 332 8.09 0.02 -2.93
N GLU A 333 7.88 -0.96 -2.04
CA GLU A 333 6.86 -0.90 -0.99
C GLU A 333 7.32 -0.06 0.20
N VAL A 334 8.46 -0.40 0.78
CA VAL A 334 9.05 0.30 1.94
C VAL A 334 9.20 1.80 1.68
N MET A 335 9.58 2.20 0.46
CA MET A 335 9.75 3.58 0.07
C MET A 335 8.43 4.30 -0.29
N LEU A 336 7.42 3.57 -0.77
CA LEU A 336 6.05 4.09 -0.90
C LEU A 336 5.47 4.39 0.49
N ASP A 337 5.54 3.41 1.40
CA ASP A 337 5.09 3.51 2.78
C ASP A 337 5.67 4.75 3.48
N PHE A 338 7.00 4.87 3.53
CA PHE A 338 7.60 6.02 4.18
C PHE A 338 7.40 7.31 3.37
N GLY A 339 7.36 7.25 2.04
CA GLY A 339 7.20 8.41 1.15
C GLY A 339 5.95 9.24 1.40
N VAL A 340 4.84 8.62 1.81
CA VAL A 340 3.60 9.33 2.16
C VAL A 340 3.51 9.76 3.63
N MET A 341 4.27 9.11 4.54
CA MET A 341 4.20 9.36 5.98
C MET A 341 5.27 10.34 6.48
N ALA A 342 6.53 10.10 6.13
CA ALA A 342 7.71 10.53 6.89
C ALA A 342 8.49 11.76 6.37
N PRO A 343 8.52 12.12 5.05
CA PRO A 343 9.32 13.23 4.55
C PRO A 343 9.11 14.55 5.29
N LEU A 344 10.22 15.10 5.78
CA LEU A 344 10.23 16.25 6.66
C LEU A 344 9.96 17.55 5.89
N ALA A 345 9.38 18.54 6.59
CA ALA A 345 9.36 19.90 6.10
C ALA A 345 10.77 20.36 5.71
N HIS A 346 10.89 21.03 4.56
CA HIS A 346 12.18 21.37 3.94
C HIS A 346 13.21 21.98 4.90
N ASP A 347 12.77 22.90 5.77
CA ASP A 347 13.57 23.60 6.78
C ASP A 347 14.04 22.72 7.95
N ARG A 348 13.55 21.48 8.05
CA ARG A 348 13.90 20.48 9.07
C ARG A 348 14.57 19.23 8.51
N GLN A 349 14.77 19.15 7.20
CA GLN A 349 15.46 18.01 6.59
C GLN A 349 16.92 17.93 7.08
N ARG A 350 17.44 16.70 7.14
CA ARG A 350 18.81 16.45 7.61
C ARG A 350 19.80 17.06 6.61
N PRO A 351 20.79 17.88 7.03
CA PRO A 351 21.69 18.56 6.08
C PRO A 351 22.51 17.64 5.16
N ALA A 352 22.68 16.37 5.53
CA ALA A 352 23.35 15.35 4.72
C ALA A 352 22.42 14.62 3.74
N ALA A 353 21.09 14.80 3.86
CA ALA A 353 20.05 14.12 3.10
C ALA A 353 18.88 15.07 2.78
N THR A 354 19.19 16.30 2.36
CA THR A 354 18.19 17.28 1.92
C THR A 354 17.64 16.87 0.55
N GLY A 355 16.32 16.84 0.40
CA GLY A 355 15.66 16.57 -0.87
C GLY A 355 15.77 17.73 -1.86
N SER A 356 15.57 17.46 -3.15
CA SER A 356 15.44 18.50 -4.17
C SER A 356 14.54 18.06 -5.32
N GLY A 357 13.71 18.97 -5.85
CA GLY A 357 12.72 18.61 -6.86
C GLY A 357 11.81 17.49 -6.36
N TYR A 358 11.64 16.42 -7.15
CA TYR A 358 10.82 15.27 -6.77
C TYR A 358 11.34 14.45 -5.58
N THR A 359 12.54 14.71 -5.04
CA THR A 359 12.99 14.14 -3.76
C THR A 359 12.77 15.06 -2.55
N ASP A 360 12.23 16.27 -2.75
CA ASP A 360 11.77 17.15 -1.66
C ASP A 360 10.25 16.99 -1.45
N LEU A 361 9.91 15.81 -0.91
CA LEU A 361 8.55 15.39 -0.54
C LEU A 361 8.15 15.94 0.84
N LEU A 362 6.86 15.87 1.15
CA LEU A 362 6.31 16.06 2.49
C LEU A 362 5.43 14.85 2.86
N GLY A 363 5.57 14.37 4.10
CA GLY A 363 4.71 13.33 4.65
C GLY A 363 3.47 13.88 5.36
N ILE A 364 2.50 13.00 5.65
CA ILE A 364 1.30 13.33 6.45
C ILE A 364 1.64 13.51 7.94
N ALA A 365 2.63 12.78 8.48
CA ALA A 365 2.97 12.77 9.90
C ALA A 365 4.48 12.92 10.21
N PRO A 366 5.19 13.89 9.60
CA PRO A 366 6.66 13.97 9.66
C PRO A 366 7.25 14.32 11.05
N GLY A 367 6.40 14.59 12.04
CA GLY A 367 6.82 14.73 13.43
C GLY A 367 6.95 13.39 14.17
N ALA A 368 6.40 12.30 13.64
CA ALA A 368 6.42 10.99 14.29
C ALA A 368 7.83 10.35 14.25
N ASP A 369 8.08 9.47 15.22
CA ASP A 369 9.22 8.56 15.17
C ASP A 369 8.86 7.36 14.27
N TYR A 370 9.80 6.93 13.43
CA TYR A 370 9.57 5.87 12.44
C TYR A 370 10.48 4.66 12.68
N ARG A 371 9.97 3.47 12.36
CA ARG A 371 10.74 2.22 12.35
C ARG A 371 10.30 1.32 11.20
N LEU A 372 11.23 0.56 10.64
CA LEU A 372 10.94 -0.53 9.72
C LEU A 372 11.22 -1.87 10.38
N VAL A 373 10.30 -2.82 10.26
CA VAL A 373 10.52 -4.23 10.57
C VAL A 373 10.24 -5.03 9.29
N VAL A 374 11.21 -5.83 8.84
CA VAL A 374 11.03 -6.81 7.75
C VAL A 374 11.29 -8.22 8.30
N PRO A 375 10.58 -9.26 7.83
CA PRO A 375 10.93 -10.63 8.20
C PRO A 375 12.18 -11.12 7.44
N GLU A 376 12.90 -12.11 7.98
CA GLU A 376 13.95 -12.82 7.23
C GLU A 376 13.43 -13.43 5.91
N GLN A 377 12.19 -13.94 5.93
CA GLN A 377 11.45 -14.44 4.77
C GLN A 377 9.97 -14.03 4.88
N PRO A 378 9.30 -13.57 3.82
CA PRO A 378 7.91 -13.10 3.87
C PRO A 378 6.93 -14.28 3.82
N THR A 379 6.98 -15.15 4.83
CA THR A 379 6.02 -16.25 5.01
C THR A 379 5.04 -15.92 6.12
N THR A 380 3.91 -16.63 6.17
CA THR A 380 2.78 -16.24 7.03
C THR A 380 3.15 -16.34 8.51
N ASP A 381 3.96 -17.35 8.89
CA ASP A 381 4.51 -17.48 10.24
C ASP A 381 5.46 -16.32 10.63
N ARG A 382 6.25 -15.81 9.68
CA ARG A 382 7.19 -14.69 9.94
C ARG A 382 6.52 -13.34 9.93
N ILE A 383 5.49 -13.12 9.11
CA ILE A 383 4.70 -11.88 9.19
C ILE A 383 3.94 -11.82 10.52
N ALA A 384 3.35 -12.93 10.98
CA ALA A 384 2.79 -13.04 12.32
C ALA A 384 3.84 -12.75 13.42
N GLY A 385 5.06 -13.28 13.27
CA GLY A 385 6.20 -12.99 14.15
C GLY A 385 6.63 -11.52 14.14
N ALA A 386 6.77 -10.92 12.95
CA ALA A 386 7.21 -9.54 12.74
C ALA A 386 6.22 -8.52 13.31
N LEU A 387 4.91 -8.73 13.12
CA LEU A 387 3.84 -7.92 13.72
C LEU A 387 3.92 -7.93 15.25
N LEU A 388 4.11 -9.10 15.86
CA LEU A 388 4.26 -9.21 17.32
C LEU A 388 5.58 -8.61 17.83
N ALA A 389 6.67 -8.79 17.09
CA ALA A 389 7.98 -8.24 17.42
C ALA A 389 7.97 -6.70 17.36
N ALA A 390 7.31 -6.12 16.35
CA ALA A 390 7.03 -4.68 16.25
C ALA A 390 6.22 -4.17 17.46
N ALA A 391 5.11 -4.83 17.79
CA ALA A 391 4.25 -4.46 18.93
C ALA A 391 4.96 -4.56 20.31
N GLN A 392 6.03 -5.34 20.40
CA GLN A 392 6.83 -5.57 21.62
C GLN A 392 8.09 -4.69 21.73
N GLN A 393 8.35 -3.82 20.75
CA GLN A 393 9.45 -2.86 20.83
C GLN A 393 9.31 -1.92 22.04
N SER A 394 10.45 -1.36 22.49
CA SER A 394 10.51 -0.39 23.58
C SER A 394 11.21 0.90 23.11
N PRO A 395 10.56 2.08 23.13
CA PRO A 395 9.14 2.28 23.48
C PRO A 395 8.21 1.60 22.47
N ARG A 396 7.03 1.19 22.93
CA ARG A 396 5.97 0.58 22.11
C ARG A 396 5.55 1.54 20.99
N PRO A 397 5.27 1.05 19.76
CA PRO A 397 4.68 1.89 18.73
C PRO A 397 3.20 2.15 19.00
N ASP A 398 2.74 3.36 18.73
CA ASP A 398 1.33 3.76 18.87
C ASP A 398 0.52 3.35 17.63
N VAL A 399 1.20 3.25 16.48
CA VAL A 399 0.64 2.79 15.20
C VAL A 399 1.55 1.74 14.55
N ILE A 400 0.95 0.69 14.00
CA ILE A 400 1.57 -0.24 13.06
C ILE A 400 0.88 -0.12 11.70
N THR A 401 1.65 -0.08 10.62
CA THR A 401 1.13 -0.24 9.24
C THR A 401 1.69 -1.51 8.62
N ALA A 402 0.90 -2.17 7.79
CA ALA A 402 1.29 -3.35 7.03
C ALA A 402 0.67 -3.31 5.63
N SER A 403 1.47 -2.92 4.64
CA SER A 403 1.08 -2.74 3.24
C SER A 403 1.19 -4.06 2.47
N LEU A 404 0.53 -5.08 3.03
CA LEU A 404 0.75 -6.50 2.74
C LEU A 404 -0.56 -7.25 2.49
N GLY A 405 -0.46 -8.34 1.73
CA GLY A 405 -1.57 -9.25 1.43
C GLY A 405 -1.06 -10.52 0.74
N PHE A 406 -1.96 -11.29 0.11
CA PHE A 406 -1.57 -12.46 -0.67
C PHE A 406 -1.67 -12.17 -2.18
N GLY A 407 -0.52 -12.21 -2.86
CA GLY A 407 -0.29 -11.71 -4.23
C GLY A 407 -0.88 -12.55 -5.37
N THR A 408 -2.11 -13.05 -5.19
CA THR A 408 -2.84 -13.85 -6.19
C THR A 408 -3.31 -13.01 -7.39
N ASP A 409 -3.27 -11.68 -7.26
CA ASP A 409 -3.43 -10.69 -8.33
C ASP A 409 -2.38 -10.81 -9.44
N ALA A 410 -1.15 -11.18 -9.08
CA ALA A 410 -0.07 -11.47 -9.99
C ALA A 410 -0.18 -12.87 -10.63
N GLN A 411 -1.20 -13.64 -10.27
CA GLN A 411 -1.52 -14.98 -10.82
C GLN A 411 -2.82 -14.99 -11.65
N GLY A 412 -3.53 -13.86 -11.73
CA GLY A 412 -4.76 -13.73 -12.52
C GLY A 412 -6.07 -13.83 -11.73
N PHE A 413 -5.99 -13.89 -10.38
CA PHE A 413 -7.14 -13.82 -9.47
C PHE A 413 -7.21 -12.43 -8.81
N PRO A 414 -8.19 -12.11 -7.95
CA PRO A 414 -8.15 -10.92 -7.09
C PRO A 414 -7.18 -11.16 -5.93
N GLY A 415 -6.30 -10.20 -5.63
CA GLY A 415 -5.44 -10.25 -4.46
C GLY A 415 -6.25 -10.39 -3.17
N ARG A 416 -5.66 -10.98 -2.12
CA ARG A 416 -6.38 -11.31 -0.89
C ARG A 416 -5.84 -10.56 0.32
N TYR A 417 -6.71 -10.31 1.27
CA TYR A 417 -6.44 -9.46 2.43
C TYR A 417 -5.53 -10.21 3.42
N LEU A 418 -4.63 -9.50 4.11
CA LEU A 418 -3.71 -10.17 5.04
C LEU A 418 -4.44 -10.93 6.16
N GLU A 419 -5.61 -10.42 6.60
CA GLU A 419 -6.44 -11.08 7.62
C GLU A 419 -7.34 -12.20 7.06
N ASP A 420 -7.21 -12.60 5.78
CA ASP A 420 -7.75 -13.88 5.29
C ASP A 420 -7.03 -15.08 5.93
N ASP A 421 -5.79 -14.91 6.39
CA ASP A 421 -5.14 -15.92 7.22
C ASP A 421 -5.63 -15.85 8.69
N PRO A 422 -6.09 -16.97 9.28
CA PRO A 422 -6.68 -16.97 10.61
C PRO A 422 -5.63 -16.81 11.75
N ILE A 423 -4.34 -17.03 11.47
CA ILE A 423 -3.25 -16.83 12.44
C ILE A 423 -2.88 -15.35 12.51
N VAL A 424 -2.65 -14.69 11.38
CA VAL A 424 -2.37 -13.25 11.30
C VAL A 424 -3.55 -12.45 11.84
N ARG A 425 -4.78 -12.79 11.47
CA ARG A 425 -6.02 -12.25 12.04
C ARG A 425 -6.05 -12.34 13.59
N SER A 426 -5.65 -13.48 14.14
CA SER A 426 -5.58 -13.67 15.61
C SER A 426 -4.47 -12.84 16.26
N VAL A 427 -3.33 -12.67 15.58
CA VAL A 427 -2.23 -11.80 16.02
C VAL A 427 -2.64 -10.32 15.99
N VAL A 428 -3.24 -9.84 14.91
CA VAL A 428 -3.69 -8.45 14.76
C VAL A 428 -4.75 -8.11 15.80
N ALA A 429 -5.75 -8.98 16.00
CA ALA A 429 -6.75 -8.79 17.05
C ALA A 429 -6.12 -8.75 18.45
N ALA A 430 -5.09 -9.57 18.72
CA ALA A 430 -4.36 -9.52 19.98
C ALA A 430 -3.61 -8.19 20.15
N ILE A 431 -2.89 -7.70 19.13
CA ILE A 431 -2.15 -6.44 19.15
C ILE A 431 -3.08 -5.26 19.45
N VAL A 432 -4.18 -5.13 18.70
CA VAL A 432 -5.14 -4.02 18.89
C VAL A 432 -5.79 -4.08 20.28
N GLN A 433 -6.24 -5.26 20.71
CA GLN A 433 -7.02 -5.42 21.94
C GLN A 433 -6.19 -5.42 23.23
N ARG A 434 -4.97 -5.98 23.20
CA ARG A 434 -4.07 -6.09 24.36
C ARG A 434 -3.14 -4.91 24.48
N ASP A 435 -2.52 -4.53 23.36
CA ASP A 435 -1.40 -3.61 23.37
C ASP A 435 -1.81 -2.17 23.05
N GLY A 436 -3.06 -1.96 22.61
CA GLY A 436 -3.66 -0.63 22.43
C GLY A 436 -3.16 0.09 21.17
N ILE A 437 -2.54 -0.63 20.25
CA ILE A 437 -1.88 -0.11 19.06
C ILE A 437 -2.90 0.01 17.92
N VAL A 438 -2.88 1.12 17.19
CA VAL A 438 -3.66 1.24 15.94
C VAL A 438 -2.96 0.43 14.86
N VAL A 439 -3.66 -0.49 14.21
CA VAL A 439 -3.11 -1.27 13.08
C VAL A 439 -3.84 -0.85 11.80
N SER A 440 -3.10 -0.47 10.75
CA SER A 440 -3.63 -0.24 9.41
C SER A 440 -3.09 -1.27 8.42
N ILE A 441 -3.97 -1.81 7.57
CA ILE A 441 -3.63 -2.90 6.63
C ILE A 441 -4.31 -2.63 5.29
N SER A 442 -3.55 -2.73 4.20
CA SER A 442 -4.07 -2.61 2.82
C SER A 442 -5.21 -3.59 2.56
N SER A 443 -6.36 -3.12 2.06
CA SER A 443 -7.59 -3.92 1.94
C SER A 443 -7.63 -4.95 0.79
N ASN A 444 -6.47 -5.22 0.18
CA ASN A 444 -6.21 -5.94 -1.07
C ASN A 444 -6.31 -5.09 -2.35
N ASP A 445 -5.75 -5.62 -3.43
CA ASP A 445 -5.83 -5.07 -4.79
C ASP A 445 -6.47 -6.13 -5.71
N GLY A 446 -7.25 -5.68 -6.68
CA GLY A 446 -7.72 -6.52 -7.77
C GLY A 446 -6.59 -7.05 -8.65
N THR A 447 -6.92 -8.02 -9.50
CA THR A 447 -5.98 -8.65 -10.45
C THR A 447 -5.06 -7.61 -11.10
N ARG A 448 -3.75 -7.86 -11.21
CA ARG A 448 -2.79 -6.95 -11.87
C ARG A 448 -2.35 -7.39 -13.26
N LEU A 449 -2.66 -8.63 -13.65
CA LEU A 449 -2.34 -9.15 -14.99
C LEU A 449 -3.31 -8.68 -16.08
N TYR A 450 -2.78 -8.64 -17.32
CA TYR A 450 -3.56 -8.81 -18.54
C TYR A 450 -3.96 -10.29 -18.66
N THR A 451 -5.16 -10.63 -18.22
CA THR A 451 -5.77 -11.95 -18.45
C THR A 451 -6.47 -11.98 -19.82
N PRO A 452 -6.47 -13.12 -20.55
CA PRO A 452 -7.29 -13.30 -21.75
C PRO A 452 -8.79 -13.43 -21.45
N ALA A 453 -9.18 -13.59 -20.18
CA ALA A 453 -10.57 -13.52 -19.75
C ALA A 453 -10.97 -12.05 -19.52
N PRO A 454 -12.21 -11.64 -19.86
CA PRO A 454 -12.71 -10.32 -19.50
C PRO A 454 -12.68 -10.12 -17.98
N VAL A 455 -11.99 -9.06 -17.53
CA VAL A 455 -12.04 -8.59 -16.16
C VAL A 455 -13.39 -7.90 -15.92
N GLY A 456 -13.98 -8.09 -14.73
CA GLY A 456 -15.23 -7.43 -14.35
C GLY A 456 -15.11 -5.89 -14.36
N PRO A 457 -16.24 -5.16 -14.42
CA PRO A 457 -16.22 -3.70 -14.38
C PRO A 457 -15.54 -3.17 -13.11
N ASP A 458 -15.65 -3.90 -11.99
CA ASP A 458 -14.95 -3.67 -10.72
C ASP A 458 -13.41 -3.82 -10.75
N GLY A 459 -12.81 -3.94 -11.94
CA GLY A 459 -11.36 -3.91 -12.15
C GLY A 459 -10.63 -5.21 -11.79
N GLY A 460 -11.35 -6.23 -11.34
CA GLY A 460 -10.80 -7.52 -10.92
C GLY A 460 -10.54 -7.62 -9.42
N SER A 461 -11.06 -6.67 -8.63
CA SER A 461 -11.16 -6.79 -7.17
C SER A 461 -12.29 -7.75 -6.77
N THR A 462 -12.18 -8.31 -5.57
CA THR A 462 -13.25 -9.09 -4.92
C THR A 462 -13.71 -8.37 -3.65
N PRO A 463 -14.97 -8.54 -3.20
CA PRO A 463 -15.39 -7.96 -1.93
C PRO A 463 -14.68 -8.62 -0.75
N THR A 464 -14.19 -7.82 0.18
CA THR A 464 -13.81 -8.21 1.54
C THR A 464 -14.93 -7.74 2.47
N ASP A 465 -15.78 -8.67 2.91
CA ASP A 465 -16.97 -8.42 3.71
C ASP A 465 -16.75 -8.79 5.19
N THR A 466 -17.49 -8.13 6.10
CA THR A 466 -17.34 -8.36 7.53
C THR A 466 -18.01 -9.68 7.96
N ALA A 467 -17.22 -10.68 8.33
CA ALA A 467 -17.71 -11.91 8.96
C ALA A 467 -18.28 -11.62 10.36
N ARG A 468 -19.31 -12.36 10.76
CA ARG A 468 -19.92 -12.21 12.10
C ARG A 468 -19.06 -12.74 13.25
N SER A 469 -18.17 -13.69 12.96
CA SER A 469 -17.30 -14.38 13.92
C SER A 469 -16.20 -15.14 13.18
N ALA A 470 -15.16 -15.56 13.90
CA ALA A 470 -14.07 -16.37 13.32
C ALA A 470 -14.55 -17.65 12.62
N ALA A 471 -15.59 -18.33 13.15
CA ALA A 471 -16.15 -19.55 12.55
C ALA A 471 -16.96 -19.35 11.26
N GLY A 472 -17.34 -18.10 10.94
CA GLY A 472 -18.03 -17.76 9.69
C GLY A 472 -17.10 -17.14 8.65
N ALA A 473 -15.81 -17.05 8.93
CA ALA A 473 -14.85 -16.38 8.08
C ALA A 473 -14.27 -17.32 7.02
N THR A 474 -13.93 -16.78 5.85
CA THR A 474 -13.11 -17.49 4.85
C THR A 474 -11.67 -17.62 5.33
N THR A 475 -10.95 -18.56 4.74
CA THR A 475 -9.48 -18.53 4.72
C THR A 475 -8.94 -18.45 3.29
N ILE A 476 -7.66 -18.12 3.17
CA ILE A 476 -6.93 -18.05 1.90
C ILE A 476 -6.92 -19.40 1.13
N ASP A 477 -7.24 -20.52 1.78
CA ASP A 477 -7.43 -21.82 1.12
C ASP A 477 -8.78 -21.94 0.41
N ASP A 478 -9.81 -21.19 0.85
CA ASP A 478 -11.15 -21.18 0.25
C ASP A 478 -11.20 -20.31 -1.02
N ASP A 479 -10.45 -19.21 -1.05
CA ASP A 479 -10.72 -18.09 -1.95
C ASP A 479 -9.57 -17.69 -2.92
N ALA A 480 -8.31 -18.06 -2.65
CA ALA A 480 -7.12 -17.61 -3.39
C ALA A 480 -7.16 -17.84 -4.91
N ALA A 481 -7.82 -18.92 -5.37
CA ALA A 481 -7.96 -19.27 -6.78
C ALA A 481 -9.42 -19.05 -7.27
N SER A 482 -10.08 -18.02 -6.76
CA SER A 482 -11.49 -17.72 -7.04
C SER A 482 -11.76 -16.20 -7.12
N THR A 483 -12.97 -15.84 -7.53
CA THR A 483 -13.55 -14.50 -7.38
C THR A 483 -14.64 -14.44 -6.30
N THR A 484 -14.65 -15.42 -5.38
CA THR A 484 -15.57 -15.43 -4.23
C THR A 484 -15.21 -14.27 -3.30
N PRO A 485 -16.20 -13.57 -2.71
CA PRO A 485 -15.95 -12.62 -1.61
C PRO A 485 -15.21 -13.29 -0.45
N SER A 486 -14.30 -12.55 0.17
CA SER A 486 -13.70 -12.91 1.45
C SER A 486 -14.64 -12.49 2.57
N GLU A 487 -14.85 -13.35 3.58
CA GLU A 487 -15.55 -12.99 4.82
C GLU A 487 -14.52 -12.92 5.97
N VAL A 488 -14.26 -11.72 6.50
CA VAL A 488 -13.22 -11.48 7.51
C VAL A 488 -13.81 -10.72 8.70
N PRO A 489 -13.62 -11.18 9.96
CA PRO A 489 -14.19 -10.51 11.12
C PRO A 489 -13.39 -9.26 11.50
N ASP A 490 -14.04 -8.28 12.13
CA ASP A 490 -13.42 -7.03 12.58
C ASP A 490 -12.46 -7.28 13.77
N THR A 491 -11.17 -7.44 13.49
CA THR A 491 -10.09 -7.56 14.49
C THR A 491 -9.85 -6.29 15.29
N GLY A 492 -10.40 -5.15 14.85
CA GLY A 492 -10.11 -3.81 15.36
C GLY A 492 -9.04 -3.07 14.56
N ALA A 493 -8.36 -3.74 13.63
CA ALA A 493 -7.51 -3.07 12.64
C ALA A 493 -8.35 -2.31 11.62
N ILE A 494 -7.73 -1.30 11.00
CA ILE A 494 -8.29 -0.46 9.96
C ILE A 494 -7.92 -1.05 8.60
N ALA A 495 -8.91 -1.58 7.89
CA ALA A 495 -8.76 -2.02 6.50
C ALA A 495 -8.80 -0.81 5.55
N ALA A 496 -7.72 -0.61 4.80
CA ALA A 496 -7.46 0.57 3.97
C ALA A 496 -7.84 0.35 2.49
N GLY A 497 -8.93 0.98 2.05
CA GLY A 497 -9.34 1.09 0.67
C GLY A 497 -8.57 2.18 -0.09
N GLY A 498 -8.52 2.04 -1.41
CA GLY A 498 -7.92 2.98 -2.34
C GLY A 498 -8.95 3.85 -3.05
N THR A 499 -8.64 5.13 -3.15
CA THR A 499 -9.31 6.08 -4.03
C THR A 499 -8.38 6.60 -5.11
N THR A 500 -8.96 7.22 -6.13
CA THR A 500 -8.21 8.10 -7.03
C THR A 500 -7.54 9.24 -6.24
N LEU A 501 -6.52 9.86 -6.82
CA LEU A 501 -6.06 11.22 -6.52
C LEU A 501 -7.22 12.25 -6.61
N ASP A 502 -6.91 13.54 -6.42
CA ASP A 502 -7.83 14.70 -6.45
C ASP A 502 -8.36 14.98 -7.89
N ASP A 503 -9.00 13.96 -8.45
CA ASP A 503 -9.57 13.83 -9.80
C ASP A 503 -10.86 14.67 -9.96
N ALA A 504 -11.00 15.76 -9.19
CA ALA A 504 -12.17 16.64 -9.11
C ALA A 504 -12.57 17.29 -10.46
N LEU A 505 -11.72 17.12 -11.47
CA LEU A 505 -11.89 17.65 -12.82
C LEU A 505 -12.30 16.56 -13.82
N ALA A 506 -11.96 15.29 -13.57
CA ALA A 506 -12.32 14.15 -14.42
C ALA A 506 -13.85 13.94 -14.51
N GLN A 507 -14.58 14.25 -13.44
CA GLN A 507 -16.04 14.15 -13.37
C GLN A 507 -16.77 15.50 -13.57
N GLY A 508 -16.02 16.57 -13.91
CA GLY A 508 -16.54 17.91 -14.15
C GLY A 508 -16.90 18.70 -12.89
N ALA A 509 -17.19 19.99 -13.05
CA ALA A 509 -17.26 21.00 -11.97
C ALA A 509 -18.36 20.83 -10.89
N GLY A 510 -19.10 19.71 -10.90
CA GLY A 510 -20.05 19.32 -9.86
C GLY A 510 -19.99 17.83 -9.49
N GLY A 511 -18.99 17.11 -10.00
CA GLY A 511 -18.71 15.72 -9.62
C GLY A 511 -18.02 15.62 -8.25
N PRO A 512 -17.82 14.39 -7.75
CA PRO A 512 -17.03 14.15 -6.56
C PRO A 512 -15.55 14.48 -6.82
N ALA A 513 -14.80 14.80 -5.75
CA ALA A 513 -13.37 15.07 -5.86
C ALA A 513 -12.54 13.82 -6.15
N THR A 514 -12.98 12.68 -5.62
CA THR A 514 -12.34 11.37 -5.78
C THR A 514 -13.42 10.29 -5.99
N THR A 515 -13.01 9.13 -6.50
CA THR A 515 -13.85 7.93 -6.55
C THR A 515 -13.09 6.71 -6.05
N ALA A 516 -13.81 5.62 -5.73
CA ALA A 516 -13.19 4.32 -5.45
C ALA A 516 -12.30 3.91 -6.63
N GLU A 517 -11.07 3.49 -6.36
CA GLU A 517 -10.09 3.28 -7.44
C GLU A 517 -10.32 1.98 -8.21
N THR A 518 -10.23 2.08 -9.54
CA THR A 518 -10.45 1.01 -10.51
C THR A 518 -9.52 1.19 -11.70
N ARG A 519 -9.26 0.10 -12.44
CA ARG A 519 -8.48 0.12 -13.69
C ARG A 519 -8.96 1.11 -14.77
N ILE A 520 -10.14 1.72 -14.61
CA ILE A 520 -10.72 2.67 -15.55
C ILE A 520 -10.80 4.12 -15.02
N SER A 521 -10.37 4.37 -13.77
CA SER A 521 -10.36 5.71 -13.15
C SER A 521 -8.94 6.26 -12.96
N GLY A 522 -8.06 5.52 -12.29
CA GLY A 522 -6.71 5.96 -11.91
C GLY A 522 -5.60 5.21 -12.65
N PHE A 523 -4.78 4.41 -11.95
CA PHE A 523 -3.46 3.92 -12.41
C PHE A 523 -3.54 2.91 -13.57
N GLY A 524 -4.70 2.26 -13.74
CA GLY A 524 -4.97 1.31 -14.83
C GLY A 524 -4.40 -0.10 -14.65
N THR A 525 -3.47 -0.30 -13.71
CA THR A 525 -2.83 -1.60 -13.42
C THR A 525 -3.47 -2.39 -12.29
N PHE A 526 -4.26 -1.75 -11.42
CA PHE A 526 -4.95 -2.39 -10.28
C PHE A 526 -6.36 -1.83 -10.09
N SER A 527 -7.08 -2.34 -9.10
CA SER A 527 -8.30 -1.76 -8.55
C SER A 527 -8.31 -1.93 -7.03
N SER A 528 -8.95 -1.04 -6.29
CA SER A 528 -9.01 -1.12 -4.84
C SER A 528 -9.75 -2.36 -4.35
N GLY A 529 -9.30 -2.97 -3.26
CA GLY A 529 -10.13 -3.79 -2.40
C GLY A 529 -11.33 -3.00 -1.89
N PHE A 530 -12.49 -3.63 -1.78
CA PHE A 530 -13.74 -3.00 -1.38
C PHE A 530 -14.61 -4.01 -0.63
N GLY A 531 -15.66 -3.57 0.04
CA GLY A 531 -16.61 -4.43 0.76
C GLY A 531 -16.89 -3.94 2.17
N SER A 532 -17.73 -4.67 2.90
CA SER A 532 -18.18 -4.25 4.23
C SER A 532 -17.14 -4.41 5.35
N ARG A 533 -15.95 -4.96 5.09
CA ARG A 533 -14.80 -4.95 6.01
C ARG A 533 -13.91 -3.71 5.84
N VAL A 534 -13.98 -3.00 4.72
CA VAL A 534 -13.13 -1.84 4.43
C VAL A 534 -13.61 -0.62 5.20
N ASP A 535 -12.78 -0.14 6.13
CA ASP A 535 -13.17 0.86 7.14
C ASP A 535 -13.00 2.30 6.63
N LEU A 536 -11.89 2.57 5.93
CA LEU A 536 -11.44 3.90 5.51
C LEU A 536 -10.72 3.80 4.16
N SER A 537 -10.61 4.92 3.44
CA SER A 537 -9.73 5.04 2.27
C SER A 537 -8.80 6.24 2.32
N ALA A 538 -7.79 6.19 1.45
CA ALA A 538 -6.95 7.31 1.05
C ALA A 538 -6.62 7.14 -0.45
N PRO A 539 -6.02 8.15 -1.11
CA PRO A 539 -5.52 8.01 -2.47
C PRO A 539 -4.62 6.78 -2.66
N SER A 540 -4.58 6.26 -3.88
CA SER A 540 -3.96 4.96 -4.17
C SER A 540 -3.33 4.84 -5.56
N ASP A 541 -3.46 5.83 -6.43
CA ASP A 541 -2.90 5.84 -7.77
C ASP A 541 -1.90 6.99 -7.96
N ASN A 542 -0.92 6.80 -8.85
CA ASN A 542 0.02 7.84 -9.28
C ASN A 542 0.68 8.62 -8.11
N ILE A 543 0.90 7.95 -6.98
CA ILE A 543 1.57 8.50 -5.81
C ILE A 543 3.05 8.66 -6.11
N VAL A 544 3.58 9.88 -5.96
CA VAL A 544 5.02 10.12 -6.09
C VAL A 544 5.72 9.55 -4.87
N ALA A 545 6.49 8.48 -5.10
CA ALA A 545 7.26 7.75 -4.10
C ALA A 545 8.73 7.64 -4.54
N PHE A 546 9.55 7.02 -3.70
CA PHE A 546 10.92 6.64 -4.06
C PHE A 546 10.99 5.16 -4.44
N SER A 547 12.02 4.83 -5.22
CA SER A 547 12.52 3.49 -5.48
C SER A 547 14.04 3.54 -5.31
N HIS A 548 14.65 2.52 -4.70
CA HIS A 548 16.11 2.44 -4.56
C HIS A 548 16.77 2.28 -5.93
N THR A 549 17.76 3.14 -6.23
CA THR A 549 18.43 3.13 -7.54
C THR A 549 19.27 1.85 -7.71
N PRO A 550 19.01 1.00 -8.72
CA PRO A 550 19.74 -0.26 -8.89
C PRO A 550 21.25 -0.07 -9.09
N GLY A 551 22.04 -0.59 -8.15
CA GLY A 551 23.50 -0.45 -8.13
C GLY A 551 24.01 0.89 -7.59
N GLY A 552 23.12 1.73 -7.04
CA GLY A 552 23.45 2.95 -6.32
C GLY A 552 23.96 2.69 -4.90
N ALA A 553 24.21 3.77 -4.16
CA ALA A 553 24.42 3.75 -2.72
C ALA A 553 23.09 3.79 -1.96
N ALA A 554 23.09 3.49 -0.66
CA ALA A 554 21.89 3.45 0.20
C ALA A 554 21.10 4.77 0.36
N GLN A 555 21.59 5.86 -0.23
CA GLN A 555 20.92 7.17 -0.28
C GLN A 555 20.39 7.50 -1.68
N ASP A 556 20.79 6.73 -2.71
CA ASP A 556 20.43 6.96 -4.11
C ASP A 556 19.03 6.42 -4.36
N VAL A 557 18.12 7.34 -4.71
CA VAL A 557 16.72 7.04 -5.00
C VAL A 557 16.29 7.65 -6.33
N ASP A 558 15.53 6.88 -7.07
CA ASP A 558 14.74 7.35 -8.19
C ASP A 558 13.34 7.74 -7.69
N ALA A 559 12.80 8.86 -8.16
CA ALA A 559 11.41 9.19 -7.92
C ALA A 559 10.52 8.51 -8.98
N SER A 560 9.44 7.88 -8.53
CA SER A 560 8.55 7.05 -9.34
C SER A 560 7.07 7.35 -9.04
N LEU A 561 6.19 7.02 -9.99
CA LEU A 561 4.75 6.90 -9.77
C LEU A 561 4.47 5.48 -9.30
N ASN A 562 3.83 5.35 -8.15
CA ASN A 562 3.42 4.05 -7.59
C ASN A 562 1.96 4.13 -7.11
N GLY A 563 1.44 3.03 -6.58
CA GLY A 563 0.06 2.94 -6.13
C GLY A 563 -0.31 1.55 -5.66
N GLY A 564 -1.61 1.28 -5.54
CA GLY A 564 -2.17 0.13 -4.84
C GLY A 564 -2.72 0.56 -3.48
N THR A 565 -3.50 -0.31 -2.83
CA THR A 565 -3.96 -0.09 -1.44
C THR A 565 -2.79 0.00 -0.44
N SER A 566 -1.58 -0.38 -0.87
CA SER A 566 -0.31 -0.09 -0.21
C SER A 566 0.01 1.40 -0.02
N ALA A 567 -0.46 2.30 -0.88
CA ALA A 567 -0.30 3.72 -0.60
C ALA A 567 -1.29 4.19 0.50
N SER A 568 -2.48 3.60 0.55
CA SER A 568 -3.56 4.08 1.40
C SER A 568 -3.43 3.67 2.86
N ALA A 569 -2.93 2.47 3.15
CA ALA A 569 -2.66 1.99 4.51
C ALA A 569 -1.69 2.89 5.31
N PRO A 570 -0.49 3.26 4.79
CA PRO A 570 0.43 4.16 5.46
C PRO A 570 -0.12 5.60 5.56
N GLU A 571 -0.87 6.08 4.57
CA GLU A 571 -1.57 7.38 4.68
C GLU A 571 -2.56 7.40 5.87
N ILE A 572 -3.33 6.33 6.04
CA ILE A 572 -4.26 6.14 7.15
C ILE A 572 -3.52 5.94 8.49
N ALA A 573 -2.38 5.24 8.50
CA ALA A 573 -1.54 5.08 9.68
C ALA A 573 -0.95 6.42 10.16
N ALA A 574 -0.46 7.26 9.23
CA ALA A 574 -0.03 8.62 9.54
C ALA A 574 -1.20 9.47 10.05
N ALA A 575 -2.38 9.39 9.44
CA ALA A 575 -3.57 10.08 9.93
C ALA A 575 -3.96 9.65 11.35
N ALA A 576 -3.82 8.36 11.69
CA ALA A 576 -4.04 7.84 13.03
C ALA A 576 -3.05 8.43 14.06
N ALA A 577 -1.76 8.53 13.72
CA ALA A 577 -0.77 9.20 14.57
C ALA A 577 -1.09 10.69 14.77
N VAL A 578 -1.55 11.39 13.73
CA VAL A 578 -2.01 12.79 13.86
C VAL A 578 -3.23 12.89 14.80
N VAL A 579 -4.16 11.94 14.75
CA VAL A 579 -5.32 11.88 15.66
C VAL A 579 -4.91 11.58 17.10
N LEU A 580 -3.95 10.67 17.32
CA LEU A 580 -3.42 10.36 18.66
C LEU A 580 -2.72 11.58 19.28
N GLN A 581 -1.81 12.21 18.55
CA GLN A 581 -1.18 13.47 18.95
C GLN A 581 -2.21 14.55 19.28
N ALA A 582 -3.19 14.75 18.39
CA ALA A 582 -4.25 15.74 18.56
C ALA A 582 -5.13 15.45 19.79
N GLY A 583 -5.45 14.18 20.05
CA GLY A 583 -6.11 13.72 21.26
C GLY A 583 -5.31 14.08 22.52
N ARG A 584 -4.04 13.70 22.55
CA ARG A 584 -3.11 13.96 23.66
C ARG A 584 -2.97 15.46 23.94
N LEU A 585 -2.86 16.30 22.90
CA LEU A 585 -2.84 17.77 23.00
C LEU A 585 -4.19 18.37 23.43
N GLY A 586 -5.30 17.67 23.21
CA GLY A 586 -6.63 17.96 23.74
C GLY A 586 -6.87 17.46 25.17
N GLY A 587 -5.94 16.70 25.76
CA GLY A 587 -6.12 16.06 27.07
C GLY A 587 -6.96 14.77 27.02
N HIS A 588 -6.92 14.05 25.89
CA HIS A 588 -7.62 12.80 25.65
C HIS A 588 -6.64 11.68 25.32
N ASP A 589 -6.78 10.55 26.00
CA ASP A 589 -6.18 9.28 25.60
C ASP A 589 -7.18 8.52 24.72
N LEU A 590 -6.76 8.11 23.52
CA LEU A 590 -7.66 7.59 22.48
C LEU A 590 -7.31 6.13 22.17
N SER A 591 -8.22 5.21 22.51
CA SER A 591 -8.08 3.81 22.10
C SER A 591 -8.16 3.65 20.57
N PRO A 592 -7.61 2.57 19.99
CA PRO A 592 -7.64 2.34 18.54
C PRO A 592 -9.04 2.43 17.91
N ALA A 593 -10.04 1.84 18.57
CA ALA A 593 -11.44 1.92 18.15
C ALA A 593 -11.96 3.37 18.13
N ARG A 594 -11.49 4.24 19.03
CA ARG A 594 -11.86 5.66 19.04
C ARG A 594 -11.10 6.45 17.97
N VAL A 595 -9.85 6.12 17.69
CA VAL A 595 -9.08 6.70 16.56
C VAL A 595 -9.79 6.38 15.24
N ARG A 596 -10.09 5.09 14.99
CA ARG A 596 -10.87 4.65 13.81
C ARG A 596 -12.20 5.41 13.71
N GLN A 597 -12.96 5.48 14.79
CA GLN A 597 -14.23 6.21 14.83
C GLN A 597 -14.07 7.73 14.60
N VAL A 598 -12.95 8.37 14.98
CA VAL A 598 -12.70 9.78 14.65
C VAL A 598 -12.55 9.91 13.13
N LEU A 599 -11.63 9.15 12.55
CA LEU A 599 -11.33 9.14 11.11
C LEU A 599 -12.58 8.82 10.25
N GLU A 600 -13.37 7.80 10.62
CA GLU A 600 -14.61 7.41 9.93
C GLU A 600 -15.64 8.56 9.86
N ARG A 601 -15.76 9.35 10.93
CA ARG A 601 -16.77 10.43 11.03
C ARG A 601 -16.32 11.74 10.38
N THR A 602 -15.02 11.98 10.29
CA THR A 602 -14.46 13.18 9.67
C THR A 602 -14.13 12.96 8.19
N GLY A 603 -13.96 11.70 7.77
CA GLY A 603 -13.73 11.32 6.40
C GLY A 603 -14.88 11.68 5.45
N ARG A 604 -14.53 11.80 4.16
CA ARG A 604 -15.42 12.21 3.07
C ARG A 604 -16.01 10.98 2.38
N ALA A 605 -17.30 11.01 2.08
CA ALA A 605 -17.96 9.90 1.39
C ALA A 605 -17.39 9.71 -0.02
N VAL A 606 -16.95 8.49 -0.33
CA VAL A 606 -16.42 8.10 -1.64
C VAL A 606 -17.53 7.45 -2.46
N PRO A 607 -17.84 7.98 -3.66
CA PRO A 607 -18.73 7.30 -4.59
C PRO A 607 -17.96 6.34 -5.50
N THR A 608 -18.71 5.36 -6.01
CA THR A 608 -18.28 4.47 -7.08
C THR A 608 -18.21 5.23 -8.42
N PRO A 609 -17.23 4.94 -9.31
CA PRO A 609 -17.21 5.49 -10.67
C PRO A 609 -18.50 5.14 -11.44
N PRO A 610 -19.09 6.05 -12.23
CA PRO A 610 -20.39 5.85 -12.89
C PRO A 610 -20.42 4.77 -13.97
N GLN A 611 -19.25 4.25 -14.37
CA GLN A 611 -19.08 3.14 -15.31
C GLN A 611 -19.25 1.75 -14.66
N ILE A 612 -19.25 1.67 -13.32
CA ILE A 612 -19.35 0.42 -12.57
C ILE A 612 -20.82 0.11 -12.27
N ASP A 613 -21.23 -1.14 -12.40
CA ASP A 613 -22.61 -1.61 -12.22
C ASP A 613 -22.96 -2.04 -10.77
N ARG A 614 -21.95 -2.07 -9.88
CA ARG A 614 -22.06 -2.41 -8.46
C ARG A 614 -21.46 -1.31 -7.58
N THR A 615 -21.97 -1.14 -6.36
CA THR A 615 -21.34 -0.23 -5.38
C THR A 615 -19.99 -0.80 -4.91
N LEU A 616 -18.94 0.00 -5.07
CA LEU A 616 -17.61 -0.24 -4.48
C LEU A 616 -17.51 0.49 -3.15
N GLN A 617 -17.63 -0.25 -2.04
CA GLN A 617 -17.53 0.23 -0.67
C GLN A 617 -16.05 0.25 -0.24
N VAL A 618 -15.35 1.38 -0.36
CA VAL A 618 -13.93 1.51 0.04
C VAL A 618 -13.75 2.27 1.37
N GLY A 619 -14.81 2.45 2.15
CA GLY A 619 -14.85 3.37 3.29
C GLY A 619 -14.86 4.86 2.88
N PRO A 620 -15.02 5.79 3.83
CA PRO A 620 -14.83 7.21 3.57
C PRO A 620 -13.34 7.55 3.49
N GLN A 621 -12.99 8.49 2.61
CA GLN A 621 -11.62 8.96 2.42
C GLN A 621 -11.22 9.86 3.60
N ILE A 622 -10.05 9.63 4.19
CA ILE A 622 -9.59 10.40 5.35
C ILE A 622 -9.53 11.91 5.09
N ASP A 623 -9.82 12.67 6.14
CA ASP A 623 -9.66 14.14 6.21
C ASP A 623 -8.86 14.43 7.48
N VAL A 624 -7.55 14.58 7.32
CA VAL A 624 -6.58 14.66 8.43
C VAL A 624 -6.79 15.94 9.24
N THR A 625 -7.13 17.04 8.56
CA THR A 625 -7.45 18.32 9.23
C THR A 625 -8.69 18.21 10.08
N ALA A 626 -9.82 17.72 9.53
CA ALA A 626 -11.04 17.56 10.30
C ALA A 626 -10.89 16.54 11.44
N ALA A 627 -10.12 15.47 11.23
CA ALA A 627 -9.79 14.48 12.25
C ALA A 627 -9.01 15.10 13.42
N ALA A 628 -7.98 15.90 13.13
CA ALA A 628 -7.20 16.61 14.14
C ALA A 628 -8.03 17.66 14.92
N GLU A 629 -8.88 18.44 14.23
CA GLU A 629 -9.78 19.40 14.88
C GLU A 629 -10.76 18.71 15.84
N GLN A 630 -11.33 17.57 15.43
CA GLN A 630 -12.25 16.79 16.28
C GLN A 630 -11.53 16.12 17.46
N ALA A 631 -10.31 15.62 17.26
CA ALA A 631 -9.51 15.00 18.31
C ALA A 631 -9.04 16.00 19.38
N LEU A 632 -8.77 17.25 19.00
CA LEU A 632 -8.46 18.37 19.91
C LEU A 632 -9.65 18.85 20.76
N GLY A 633 -10.82 18.22 20.66
CA GLY A 633 -12.04 18.64 21.37
C GLY A 633 -12.70 19.89 20.78
N GLY A 634 -12.38 20.26 19.54
CA GLY A 634 -13.09 21.32 18.84
C GLY A 634 -14.52 20.90 18.51
N ASP A 635 -15.50 21.74 18.85
CA ASP A 635 -16.87 21.54 18.39
C ASP A 635 -16.91 21.55 16.86
N ALA A 636 -17.08 20.38 16.23
CA ALA A 636 -17.27 20.21 14.78
C ALA A 636 -18.50 20.96 14.23
N ARG A 637 -19.30 21.60 15.10
CA ARG A 637 -20.44 22.47 14.78
C ARG A 637 -20.20 23.95 15.09
N GLY A 638 -19.17 24.30 15.86
CA GLY A 638 -18.80 25.66 16.25
C GLY A 638 -17.75 26.30 15.33
N SER A 639 -16.79 25.52 14.84
CA SER A 639 -15.62 26.01 14.10
C SER A 639 -15.86 26.34 12.61
N ARG A 640 -17.01 26.90 12.23
CA ARG A 640 -17.28 27.40 10.86
C ARG A 640 -16.50 28.68 10.49
N GLY A 641 -15.30 28.85 11.07
CA GLY A 641 -14.46 30.03 11.01
C GLY A 641 -13.04 29.80 11.54
N GLY A 642 -12.46 28.61 11.33
CA GLY A 642 -11.03 28.32 11.45
C GLY A 642 -10.31 28.46 10.10
N PRO A 643 -8.96 28.53 10.06
CA PRO A 643 -8.22 28.97 8.88
C PRO A 643 -8.17 27.93 7.76
N SER A 644 -9.07 28.03 6.78
CA SER A 644 -8.91 27.34 5.50
C SER A 644 -7.74 27.93 4.73
N VAL A 645 -6.61 27.22 4.62
CA VAL A 645 -5.58 27.51 3.63
C VAL A 645 -6.12 27.08 2.26
N VAL A 646 -6.84 27.98 1.59
CA VAL A 646 -7.35 27.74 0.24
C VAL A 646 -6.18 27.76 -0.74
N ARG A 647 -5.52 26.61 -0.92
CA ARG A 647 -4.65 26.39 -2.07
C ARG A 647 -5.52 26.27 -3.31
N LEU A 648 -5.32 27.21 -4.23
CA LEU A 648 -5.79 27.14 -5.61
C LEU A 648 -4.70 26.41 -6.41
N SER A 649 -4.69 25.08 -6.36
CA SER A 649 -3.97 24.28 -7.34
C SER A 649 -4.75 24.24 -8.65
N VAL A 650 -4.02 24.37 -9.76
CA VAL A 650 -4.48 24.07 -11.13
C VAL A 650 -3.70 22.84 -11.57
N ALA A 651 -4.06 21.68 -11.02
CA ALA A 651 -3.46 20.42 -11.44
C ALA A 651 -3.91 20.11 -12.88
N HIS A 652 -2.95 19.85 -13.77
CA HIS A 652 -3.22 19.28 -15.07
C HIS A 652 -2.78 17.81 -15.07
N ARG A 653 -3.70 16.89 -15.38
CA ARG A 653 -3.44 15.45 -15.56
C ARG A 653 -2.65 15.25 -16.86
N VAL A 654 -1.32 15.23 -16.76
CA VAL A 654 -0.45 14.97 -17.92
C VAL A 654 -0.33 13.46 -18.10
N THR A 655 -1.08 12.90 -19.05
CA THR A 655 -0.98 11.48 -19.43
C THR A 655 0.42 11.15 -19.93
N ALA A 656 1.13 10.29 -19.22
CA ALA A 656 2.49 9.85 -19.52
C ALA A 656 2.54 8.54 -20.33
N GLY A 657 1.47 7.73 -20.29
CA GLY A 657 1.41 6.44 -20.96
C GLY A 657 0.20 5.61 -20.55
N GLY A 658 0.27 4.29 -20.79
CA GLY A 658 -0.71 3.33 -20.25
C GLY A 658 -2.17 3.60 -20.64
N LEU A 659 -2.43 4.11 -21.85
CA LEU A 659 -3.77 4.50 -22.34
C LEU A 659 -4.52 5.53 -21.44
N GLY A 660 -3.81 6.28 -20.60
CA GLY A 660 -4.40 7.24 -19.65
C GLY A 660 -4.20 6.87 -18.17
N GLY A 661 -3.70 5.66 -17.88
CA GLY A 661 -3.49 5.19 -16.50
C GLY A 661 -2.30 5.83 -15.79
N SER A 662 -1.22 6.13 -16.51
CA SER A 662 -0.02 6.78 -15.96
C SER A 662 -0.11 8.29 -16.15
N PHE A 663 -0.09 9.07 -15.07
CA PHE A 663 -0.17 10.53 -15.14
C PHE A 663 0.53 11.26 -13.98
N LEU A 664 0.82 12.54 -14.20
CA LEU A 664 1.26 13.47 -13.17
C LEU A 664 0.28 14.62 -13.02
N GLU A 665 0.11 15.08 -11.79
CA GLU A 665 -0.50 16.37 -11.47
C GLU A 665 0.59 17.38 -11.10
N THR A 666 0.60 18.54 -11.77
CA THR A 666 1.55 19.61 -11.48
C THR A 666 1.01 20.98 -11.87
N THR A 667 1.40 22.01 -11.11
CA THR A 667 1.04 23.41 -11.29
C THR A 667 2.15 24.27 -11.92
N ASP A 668 3.24 23.65 -12.40
CA ASP A 668 4.42 24.36 -12.92
C ASP A 668 4.08 25.24 -14.16
N PRO A 669 4.21 26.58 -14.10
CA PRO A 669 3.90 27.48 -15.20
C PRO A 669 4.74 27.25 -16.46
N ASP A 670 5.97 26.75 -16.32
CA ASP A 670 6.85 26.44 -17.46
C ASP A 670 6.48 25.10 -18.11
N ARG A 671 5.53 24.36 -17.53
CA ARG A 671 5.06 23.03 -17.95
C ARG A 671 3.58 22.98 -18.31
N ILE A 672 2.77 23.96 -17.88
CA ILE A 672 1.42 24.17 -18.37
C ILE A 672 1.48 25.09 -19.59
N ASP A 673 1.53 24.52 -20.78
CA ASP A 673 1.29 25.29 -22.01
C ASP A 673 -0.17 25.77 -22.04
N LEU A 674 -0.38 27.02 -21.60
CA LEU A 674 -1.67 27.70 -21.61
C LEU A 674 -2.07 28.23 -23.00
N GLY A 675 -1.29 27.92 -24.06
CA GLY A 675 -1.64 28.22 -25.45
C GLY A 675 -1.56 29.69 -25.83
N ASP A 676 -0.68 30.47 -25.19
CA ASP A 676 -0.35 31.80 -25.72
C ASP A 676 0.66 31.69 -26.87
N MET A 677 0.18 31.87 -28.10
CA MET A 677 1.04 31.92 -29.28
C MET A 677 2.08 33.06 -29.22
N ALA A 678 1.95 34.05 -28.32
CA ALA A 678 2.98 35.06 -28.08
C ALA A 678 4.17 34.55 -27.25
N SER A 679 4.02 33.45 -26.48
CA SER A 679 5.12 32.79 -25.76
C SER A 679 5.70 31.57 -26.49
N GLY A 680 5.13 31.19 -27.64
CA GLY A 680 5.67 30.13 -28.50
C GLY A 680 5.24 28.70 -28.14
N GLY A 681 4.19 28.53 -27.34
CA GLY A 681 3.54 27.23 -27.11
C GLY A 681 2.64 26.83 -28.28
N ASP A 682 2.45 25.52 -28.48
CA ASP A 682 1.65 24.93 -29.57
C ASP A 682 0.38 24.21 -29.07
N GLY A 683 0.27 23.96 -27.77
CA GLY A 683 -0.86 23.28 -27.14
C GLY A 683 -0.94 21.77 -27.40
N GLU A 684 0.10 21.12 -27.96
CA GLU A 684 0.15 19.65 -28.16
C GLU A 684 0.34 18.89 -26.83
N GLY A 685 -0.72 18.90 -26.02
CA GLY A 685 -0.80 18.24 -24.71
C GLY A 685 -2.11 18.50 -23.97
N LEU A 686 -2.95 19.42 -24.46
CA LEU A 686 -4.24 19.79 -23.88
C LEU A 686 -5.35 18.76 -24.15
N VAL A 687 -5.23 17.58 -23.55
CA VAL A 687 -6.30 16.55 -23.49
C VAL A 687 -6.77 16.36 -22.04
N GLY A 688 -7.07 17.47 -21.37
CA GLY A 688 -7.56 17.49 -20.00
C GLY A 688 -8.20 18.84 -19.60
N PRO A 689 -9.19 18.85 -18.69
CA PRO A 689 -9.87 20.09 -18.26
C PRO A 689 -9.02 20.90 -17.27
N VAL A 690 -8.52 22.06 -17.69
CA VAL A 690 -7.88 23.06 -16.80
C VAL A 690 -8.93 23.75 -15.92
N THR A 691 -8.76 23.73 -14.58
CA THR A 691 -9.76 24.32 -13.66
C THR A 691 -9.15 25.09 -12.49
N VAL A 692 -9.81 26.18 -12.10
CA VAL A 692 -9.42 27.10 -11.01
C VAL A 692 -10.53 27.13 -9.94
N ARG A 693 -10.35 26.49 -8.77
CA ARG A 693 -11.40 26.41 -7.73
C ARG A 693 -11.23 27.41 -6.59
N ARG A 694 -12.03 28.49 -6.60
CA ARG A 694 -12.02 29.53 -5.55
C ARG A 694 -13.01 29.24 -4.40
N GLY A 695 -12.51 28.76 -3.26
CA GLY A 695 -13.25 28.81 -2.00
C GLY A 695 -13.51 30.27 -1.57
N ARG A 696 -14.77 30.64 -1.27
CA ARG A 696 -15.14 32.01 -0.86
C ARG A 696 -15.52 32.09 0.62
N HIS A 697 -14.98 33.11 1.28
CA HIS A 697 -15.57 33.79 2.44
C HIS A 697 -16.02 35.20 1.95
N ARG A 698 -17.05 35.90 2.46
CA ARG A 698 -17.44 36.23 3.85
C ARG A 698 -18.95 36.62 3.94
N PRO A 699 -19.50 36.86 5.14
CA PRO A 699 -20.93 37.12 5.33
C PRO A 699 -21.37 38.57 5.01
N GLY A 700 -22.68 38.76 4.85
CA GLY A 700 -23.32 40.02 5.28
C GLY A 700 -23.47 41.18 4.28
N ARG A 701 -23.67 40.95 2.98
CA ARG A 701 -24.31 41.96 2.11
C ARG A 701 -25.22 41.30 1.06
N ARG A 702 -26.44 41.84 0.90
CA ARG A 702 -27.44 41.34 -0.06
C ARG A 702 -26.89 41.43 -1.50
N PRO A 703 -27.11 40.43 -2.37
CA PRO A 703 -26.64 40.48 -3.75
C PRO A 703 -27.45 41.50 -4.56
N GLY A 704 -26.77 42.49 -5.13
CA GLY A 704 -27.31 43.29 -6.22
C GLY A 704 -27.41 42.45 -7.49
N ARG A 705 -28.54 42.52 -8.20
CA ARG A 705 -28.72 41.86 -9.51
C ARG A 705 -27.71 42.41 -10.52
N VAL A 706 -27.03 41.51 -11.25
CA VAL A 706 -26.39 41.84 -12.53
C VAL A 706 -27.06 40.98 -13.60
N LEU A 707 -27.76 41.62 -14.55
CA LEU A 707 -28.32 40.94 -15.72
C LEU A 707 -27.22 40.69 -16.75
N ALA A 708 -27.03 39.43 -17.15
CA ALA A 708 -26.28 39.11 -18.36
C ALA A 708 -27.16 39.32 -19.60
N ARG A 709 -26.96 40.44 -20.33
CA ARG A 709 -27.51 40.61 -21.69
C ARG A 709 -26.60 39.89 -22.69
N ARG A 710 -27.07 38.80 -23.29
CA ARG A 710 -26.47 38.25 -24.52
C ARG A 710 -26.70 39.21 -25.70
N ARG A 711 -25.64 39.47 -26.47
CA ARG A 711 -25.73 39.84 -27.90
C ARG A 711 -24.96 38.79 -28.70
N PRO A 712 -25.55 38.18 -29.74
CA PRO A 712 -24.79 37.38 -30.69
C PRO A 712 -24.12 38.30 -31.73
N TYR A 713 -22.85 38.04 -32.03
CA TYR A 713 -22.24 38.52 -33.26
C TYR A 713 -22.55 37.51 -34.37
N GLY A 714 -23.04 38.01 -35.50
CA GLY A 714 -23.04 37.28 -36.76
C GLY A 714 -22.20 38.03 -37.79
N LEU A 715 -21.67 37.31 -38.77
CA LEU A 715 -21.19 37.85 -40.05
C LEU A 715 -21.56 36.84 -41.16
N PRO A 716 -21.75 37.29 -42.42
CA PRO A 716 -22.56 36.58 -43.40
C PRO A 716 -21.73 35.79 -44.44
N LEU A 717 -22.33 34.74 -45.01
CA LEU A 717 -21.98 34.28 -46.36
C LEU A 717 -22.87 34.98 -47.40
N ARG A 718 -22.26 35.42 -48.51
CA ARG A 718 -22.96 35.87 -49.72
C ARG A 718 -23.02 34.75 -50.76
N LEU A 719 -24.08 34.77 -51.56
CA LEU A 719 -24.38 33.78 -52.60
C LEU A 719 -23.43 33.86 -53.80
N ALA A 720 -23.29 32.73 -54.49
CA ALA A 720 -23.26 32.66 -55.95
C ALA A 720 -24.37 31.70 -56.44
N ARG A 721 -25.00 32.05 -57.57
CA ARG A 721 -25.92 31.21 -58.37
C ARG A 721 -25.09 30.31 -59.33
N ASP A 722 -25.58 29.37 -60.14
CA ASP A 722 -26.90 29.20 -60.81
C ASP A 722 -27.14 27.69 -61.19
N PRO A 723 -28.07 27.24 -62.10
CA PRO A 723 -28.99 26.14 -61.75
C PRO A 723 -29.13 24.98 -62.79
N GLY A 724 -30.07 24.05 -62.51
CA GLY A 724 -30.57 23.02 -63.45
C GLY A 724 -30.08 21.59 -63.15
N ASP A 725 -30.84 20.51 -63.42
CA ASP A 725 -32.19 20.43 -63.99
C ASP A 725 -32.84 19.02 -63.77
N THR A 726 -34.18 18.94 -63.62
CA THR A 726 -35.07 17.73 -63.76
C THR A 726 -34.81 16.41 -62.97
N ARG A 727 -35.75 15.45 -62.73
CA ARG A 727 -37.23 15.36 -62.62
C ARG A 727 -37.63 13.97 -62.04
N ALA A 728 -38.73 13.90 -61.25
CA ALA A 728 -39.68 12.76 -61.08
C ALA A 728 -39.14 11.40 -60.52
N ALA A 729 -39.90 10.45 -59.95
CA ALA A 729 -41.32 10.32 -59.53
C ALA A 729 -41.37 9.38 -58.27
N ALA A 730 -42.13 9.66 -57.20
CA ALA A 730 -43.56 9.34 -56.94
C ALA A 730 -43.85 7.99 -56.21
N GLY A 731 -44.69 8.08 -55.15
CA GLY A 731 -45.28 6.95 -54.39
C GLY A 731 -44.70 6.77 -52.98
N GLY A 732 -45.45 6.71 -51.86
CA GLY A 732 -46.90 6.92 -51.64
C GLY A 732 -47.43 6.07 -50.47
N GLY A 733 -47.89 6.67 -49.36
CA GLY A 733 -48.54 5.94 -48.26
C GLY A 733 -48.54 6.61 -46.87
N ARG A 734 -49.73 6.79 -46.27
CA ARG A 734 -50.04 7.30 -44.91
C ARG A 734 -50.86 6.20 -44.17
N PRO A 735 -51.25 6.34 -42.87
CA PRO A 735 -50.54 6.70 -41.63
C PRO A 735 -50.91 5.67 -40.49
N PRO A 736 -50.77 5.91 -39.16
CA PRO A 736 -50.74 4.82 -38.15
C PRO A 736 -52.10 4.47 -37.50
N ARG A 737 -52.15 3.34 -36.76
CA ARG A 737 -53.26 2.96 -35.86
C ARG A 737 -52.80 2.62 -34.43
N ARG A 738 -53.58 3.11 -33.46
CA ARG A 738 -53.49 2.82 -32.02
C ARG A 738 -54.00 1.42 -31.67
N VAL A 739 -53.53 0.86 -30.55
CA VAL A 739 -54.35 0.03 -29.66
C VAL A 739 -54.17 0.47 -28.20
N ARG A 740 -55.29 0.56 -27.45
CA ARG A 740 -55.37 0.76 -26.00
C ARG A 740 -55.88 -0.53 -25.33
N ARG A 741 -55.39 -0.84 -24.13
CA ARG A 741 -56.06 -1.51 -22.98
C ARG A 741 -55.01 -1.54 -21.85
N ARG A 742 -55.04 -0.70 -20.81
CA ARG A 742 -55.94 -0.52 -19.64
C ARG A 742 -56.01 -1.74 -18.68
N PRO A 743 -56.06 -1.50 -17.34
CA PRO A 743 -55.67 -2.47 -16.31
C PRO A 743 -56.86 -3.09 -15.56
N HIS A 744 -56.58 -4.00 -14.63
CA HIS A 744 -57.52 -4.47 -13.62
C HIS A 744 -56.92 -4.41 -12.20
N ASP A 745 -57.58 -3.64 -11.34
CA ASP A 745 -57.61 -3.82 -9.88
C ASP A 745 -58.93 -4.51 -9.52
N HIS A 746 -58.93 -5.41 -8.53
CA HIS A 746 -59.84 -5.32 -7.37
C HIS A 746 -59.61 -6.39 -6.28
N ARG A 747 -59.72 -5.91 -5.03
CA ARG A 747 -60.24 -6.52 -3.78
C ARG A 747 -60.99 -7.87 -3.96
N GLY A 748 -60.97 -8.83 -3.04
CA GLY A 748 -60.55 -8.85 -1.62
C GLY A 748 -61.66 -9.46 -0.74
N LEU A 749 -61.33 -10.30 0.26
CA LEU A 749 -62.29 -10.92 1.20
C LEU A 749 -61.74 -11.07 2.63
N HIS A 750 -62.64 -11.17 3.61
CA HIS A 750 -62.41 -11.14 5.07
C HIS A 750 -62.79 -12.47 5.76
N GLY A 751 -62.29 -12.67 6.99
CA GLY A 751 -62.80 -13.63 7.98
C GLY A 751 -62.01 -14.95 8.09
N ASP A 752 -61.84 -15.57 9.26
CA ASP A 752 -62.18 -15.12 10.62
C ASP A 752 -61.42 -15.93 11.71
N ASP A 753 -61.42 -15.40 12.94
CA ASP A 753 -61.19 -16.04 14.26
C ASP A 753 -60.30 -17.30 14.44
N ARG A 754 -59.28 -17.18 15.31
CA ARG A 754 -59.24 -17.83 16.66
C ARG A 754 -57.95 -17.53 17.46
N ARG A 755 -58.11 -17.01 18.68
CA ARG A 755 -57.16 -17.24 19.80
C ARG A 755 -57.53 -18.56 20.53
N PRO A 756 -56.66 -19.10 21.41
CA PRO A 756 -56.74 -18.71 22.82
C PRO A 756 -55.37 -18.41 23.48
N ASP A 757 -55.43 -17.72 24.62
CA ASP A 757 -54.27 -17.32 25.43
C ASP A 757 -53.72 -18.47 26.30
N GLY A 758 -52.53 -18.30 26.89
CA GLY A 758 -52.34 -18.81 28.26
C GLY A 758 -50.94 -19.15 28.80
N ARG A 759 -50.26 -18.15 29.40
CA ARG A 759 -49.33 -18.27 30.56
C ARG A 759 -48.01 -19.05 30.28
N HIS A 760 -46.90 -18.92 31.02
CA HIS A 760 -46.57 -18.26 32.29
C HIS A 760 -45.16 -17.60 32.20
N ARG A 761 -44.95 -16.45 32.87
CA ARG A 761 -43.61 -16.01 33.33
C ARG A 761 -43.35 -16.54 34.75
N PRO A 762 -42.12 -16.97 35.08
CA PRO A 762 -41.58 -16.92 36.44
C PRO A 762 -40.66 -15.69 36.63
N PRO A 763 -40.38 -15.26 37.87
CA PRO A 763 -39.65 -14.03 38.17
C PRO A 763 -38.13 -14.22 38.38
N HIS A 764 -37.43 -13.09 38.39
CA HIS A 764 -36.09 -12.92 38.99
C HIS A 764 -36.02 -13.44 40.44
N PRO A 765 -34.85 -13.91 40.87
CA PRO A 765 -34.33 -13.65 42.20
C PRO A 765 -33.13 -12.68 42.17
N ASP A 766 -32.82 -12.17 43.35
CA ASP A 766 -31.82 -11.15 43.64
C ASP A 766 -30.62 -11.76 44.39
N ARG A 767 -29.45 -11.08 44.34
CA ARG A 767 -28.28 -11.15 45.26
C ARG A 767 -28.04 -12.39 46.15
N ARG A 768 -26.81 -12.94 46.10
CA ARG A 768 -25.76 -12.77 47.16
C ARG A 768 -24.47 -13.56 46.87
N THR A 769 -23.34 -12.94 47.25
CA THR A 769 -22.05 -13.52 47.72
C THR A 769 -21.68 -14.96 47.37
N GLU A 770 -20.63 -15.15 46.57
CA GLU A 770 -19.25 -15.38 47.06
C GLU A 770 -18.23 -14.78 46.06
#